data_AF-A0AA39IQP9-F1
#
_entry.id   AF-A0AA39IQP9-F1
#
_cell.length_a   1.000
_cell.length_b   1.000
_cell.length_c   1.000
_cell.angle_alpha   90.00
_cell.angle_beta   90.00
_cell.angle_gamma   90.00
#
_symmetry.space_group_name_H-M   'P 1'
#
loop_
_entity.id
_entity.type
_entity.pdbx_description
1 polymer ?
#
loop_
_entity_poly.entity_id
_entity_poly.type
_entity_poly.pdbx_seq_one_letter_code
_entity_poly.pdbx_strand_id
1 'polypeptide(L)'
;MRVAYPMASFTATFAFFLIAFWSSYGVAAVQHRLADAFDLATHPCTDLYSHVCANKQEIKEFVDKSRYGLLDDIARILKTQKQDPVLKLILKAMEKEVAMGFSGTRKCQLKGYDLKEDDFGDPANDYKIGKAFGEMIAHGRIYEDGLLTVACLGNSTENKKLCRVKTSKKKFSWSKRIERLKHLSSKFVKGIIERFAEVVKLDLDTIDQVEYADIGSSDFKKEMLGATYWQRNRSPARHVVQALNENDSDVDRTIYNNVFMIDGSFTAYGNVLFAYTLYTHKDKLNPDVSEEFKKVTDAIKEDVIQNLKDSAWLTHTDKKALIACMNSYKISIGVPNRFRDVRLLYTMLKRYRQAFENTPLDGTCDLEILHRTHTLVRHQLIYEGFGTLDEMSERENMECSIFSKNAFHSDNQIAVFAGYLHVLNDYSLGTGFKYGYIGWMLGHEIFHGFGLEPGKKKHLGQVESRTEFRKQRQCYIDHYGHSKFCIEVRGSSQCQDGAKKAEEGYCDVESARIVFRLLKQALGATRKKRSSNHHKYLPLFNWRPTDAPEQETLLSDDTNEQLKWFFYAVQLVSCEVDPSDEFKYRQLHDDVHPGDQIRANAIAIQMPEFSDLFACKEGDGNYVEKQDQLCALYPHQQAKPMTDFFISSSPNISATYRTSKMGYATRASVSRRPGRPAGRPPKKHPVKAPYACAPRSFDLLEQDIDRYLAGTVSDVKTLKNTVIVAIDNFFRMITYPTTPWTMDFKTIDHVDRVRSKIVKLVDMFSHRLTVVSAFVNGFRLILNAFNGRMNAADRKWPFIKVLLTRVVADVTDEGLLCALGKKLSTTMSQIMQQGCRQALVDMDVQFVAELMTLIKSLGARLGRNRAEGINKRTLLETRKMSAHDFDIVKEEPSECESDNESDITVPPED
;
A
#
# COMPACT_ATOMS: atom_id res chain seq x y z
N MET A 1 -45.83 -52.21 46.27
CA MET A 1 -46.02 -51.86 44.85
C MET A 1 -46.34 -50.38 44.73
N ARG A 2 -45.40 -49.60 44.17
CA ARG A 2 -45.57 -48.38 43.34
C ARG A 2 -44.17 -47.78 43.19
N VAL A 3 -43.56 -47.98 42.03
CA VAL A 3 -42.28 -47.37 41.65
C VAL A 3 -42.62 -46.20 40.74
N ALA A 4 -42.22 -44.99 41.14
CA ALA A 4 -42.31 -43.78 40.34
C ALA A 4 -41.01 -43.59 39.55
N TYR A 5 -41.11 -43.39 38.23
CA TYR A 5 -39.98 -43.06 37.36
C TYR A 5 -39.79 -41.54 37.26
N PRO A 6 -38.54 -41.01 37.21
CA PRO A 6 -38.29 -39.58 37.10
C PRO A 6 -38.22 -39.15 35.63
N MET A 7 -39.20 -38.34 35.18
CA MET A 7 -39.21 -37.70 33.85
C MET A 7 -38.25 -36.50 33.72
N ALA A 8 -37.55 -36.09 34.79
CA ALA A 8 -36.78 -34.85 34.79
C ALA A 8 -35.44 -34.89 34.02
N SER A 9 -34.91 -36.08 33.70
CA SER A 9 -33.59 -36.19 33.04
C SER A 9 -33.64 -36.10 31.52
N PHE A 10 -34.80 -36.24 30.88
CA PHE A 10 -34.89 -36.30 29.41
C PHE A 10 -34.95 -34.91 28.76
N THR A 11 -35.52 -33.92 29.44
CA THR A 11 -35.66 -32.55 28.92
C THR A 11 -34.35 -31.76 28.92
N ALA A 12 -33.47 -31.97 29.92
CA ALA A 12 -32.18 -31.30 29.97
C ALA A 12 -31.21 -31.79 28.88
N THR A 13 -31.20 -33.09 28.58
CA THR A 13 -30.36 -33.65 27.52
C THR A 13 -30.87 -33.25 26.14
N PHE A 14 -32.19 -33.18 25.92
CA PHE A 14 -32.76 -32.73 24.66
C PHE A 14 -32.53 -31.23 24.41
N ALA A 15 -32.58 -30.39 25.45
CA ALA A 15 -32.21 -28.98 25.35
C ALA A 15 -30.71 -28.78 25.06
N PHE A 16 -29.83 -29.60 25.66
CA PHE A 16 -28.40 -29.56 25.35
C PHE A 16 -28.10 -30.01 23.92
N PHE A 17 -28.80 -31.02 23.41
CA PHE A 17 -28.71 -31.43 22.01
C PHE A 17 -29.28 -30.38 21.06
N LEU A 18 -30.40 -29.71 21.39
CA LEU A 18 -30.92 -28.62 20.57
C LEU A 18 -30.00 -27.40 20.57
N ILE A 19 -29.41 -27.02 21.70
CA ILE A 19 -28.43 -25.92 21.78
C ILE A 19 -27.15 -26.30 21.03
N ALA A 20 -26.65 -27.53 21.17
CA ALA A 20 -25.50 -28.02 20.43
C ALA A 20 -25.76 -28.10 18.92
N PHE A 21 -26.94 -28.61 18.52
CA PHE A 21 -27.35 -28.75 17.12
C PHE A 21 -27.58 -27.38 16.47
N TRP A 22 -28.20 -26.42 17.16
CA TRP A 22 -28.33 -25.04 16.67
C TRP A 22 -27.00 -24.28 16.67
N SER A 23 -26.09 -24.55 17.62
CA SER A 23 -24.74 -23.98 17.59
C SER A 23 -23.87 -24.56 16.46
N SER A 24 -24.13 -25.78 16.00
CA SER A 24 -23.46 -26.37 14.82
C SER A 24 -24.04 -25.92 13.47
N TYR A 25 -25.24 -25.33 13.45
CA TYR A 25 -25.82 -24.70 12.26
C TYR A 25 -25.43 -23.22 12.10
N GLY A 26 -24.67 -22.65 13.04
CA GLY A 26 -24.50 -21.20 13.18
C GLY A 26 -23.54 -20.51 12.21
N VAL A 27 -22.68 -21.23 11.51
CA VAL A 27 -21.72 -20.60 10.57
C VAL A 27 -21.53 -21.47 9.34
N ALA A 28 -22.56 -21.59 8.50
CA ALA A 28 -22.28 -21.89 7.10
C ALA A 28 -21.30 -20.82 6.60
N ALA A 29 -20.11 -21.25 6.14
CA ALA A 29 -19.09 -20.37 5.57
C ALA A 29 -19.74 -19.37 4.61
N VAL A 30 -19.30 -18.11 4.60
CA VAL A 30 -19.84 -17.09 3.69
C VAL A 30 -19.85 -17.59 2.26
N GLN A 31 -18.79 -18.30 1.85
CA GLN A 31 -18.69 -18.92 0.54
C GLN A 31 -19.83 -19.93 0.25
N HIS A 32 -20.22 -20.76 1.22
CA HIS A 32 -21.35 -21.70 1.05
C HIS A 32 -22.67 -20.96 0.94
N ARG A 33 -22.93 -19.97 1.81
CA ARG A 33 -24.15 -19.17 1.73
C ARG A 33 -24.29 -18.44 0.40
N LEU A 34 -23.18 -17.93 -0.15
CA LEU A 34 -23.15 -17.33 -1.47
C LEU A 34 -23.49 -18.34 -2.57
N ALA A 35 -22.89 -19.53 -2.56
CA ALA A 35 -23.20 -20.56 -3.55
C ALA A 35 -24.66 -21.02 -3.49
N ASP A 36 -25.22 -21.20 -2.30
CA ASP A 36 -26.64 -21.52 -2.10
C ASP A 36 -27.56 -20.40 -2.62
N ALA A 37 -27.04 -19.16 -2.59
CA ALA A 37 -27.74 -17.99 -3.07
C ALA A 37 -27.64 -17.76 -4.59
N PHE A 38 -26.74 -18.44 -5.31
CA PHE A 38 -26.70 -18.36 -6.78
C PHE A 38 -28.01 -18.87 -7.41
N ASP A 39 -28.34 -18.35 -8.59
CA ASP A 39 -29.49 -18.79 -9.36
C ASP A 39 -29.15 -20.06 -10.15
N LEU A 40 -29.57 -21.21 -9.62
CA LEU A 40 -29.35 -22.51 -10.25
C LEU A 40 -30.21 -22.72 -11.51
N ALA A 41 -31.22 -21.88 -11.76
CA ALA A 41 -32.00 -21.93 -13.00
C ALA A 41 -31.20 -21.36 -14.18
N THR A 42 -30.25 -20.47 -13.91
CA THR A 42 -29.37 -19.88 -14.92
C THR A 42 -28.00 -20.57 -14.87
N HIS A 43 -27.60 -21.21 -15.96
CA HIS A 43 -26.28 -21.84 -16.03
C HIS A 43 -25.18 -20.80 -16.27
N PRO A 44 -23.97 -20.91 -15.67
CA PRO A 44 -22.85 -20.00 -15.93
C PRO A 44 -22.45 -19.89 -17.41
N CYS A 45 -22.67 -20.95 -18.19
CA CYS A 45 -22.46 -20.94 -19.64
C CYS A 45 -23.48 -20.09 -20.40
N THR A 46 -24.66 -19.84 -19.84
CA THR A 46 -25.68 -18.99 -20.45
C THR A 46 -25.45 -17.53 -20.05
N ASP A 47 -25.34 -17.27 -18.75
CA ASP A 47 -25.13 -15.95 -18.18
C ASP A 47 -24.55 -16.06 -16.76
N LEU A 48 -23.27 -15.75 -16.62
CA LEU A 48 -22.55 -15.78 -15.33
C LEU A 48 -23.06 -14.70 -14.39
N TYR A 49 -23.46 -13.53 -14.91
CA TYR A 49 -24.00 -12.44 -14.12
C TYR A 49 -25.31 -12.85 -13.46
N SER A 50 -26.29 -13.30 -14.25
CA SER A 50 -27.59 -13.70 -13.70
C SER A 50 -27.49 -14.92 -12.78
N HIS A 51 -26.53 -15.82 -13.02
CA HIS A 51 -26.22 -16.92 -12.10
C HIS A 51 -25.72 -16.43 -10.73
N VAL A 52 -24.75 -15.51 -10.71
CA VAL A 52 -24.05 -15.09 -9.48
C VAL A 52 -24.77 -13.94 -8.76
N CYS A 53 -25.19 -12.92 -9.49
CA CYS A 53 -25.82 -11.71 -8.97
C CYS A 53 -27.34 -11.86 -8.80
N ALA A 54 -27.78 -13.03 -8.32
CA ALA A 54 -29.18 -13.34 -8.10
C ALA A 54 -29.81 -12.35 -7.10
N ASN A 55 -31.10 -12.04 -7.28
CA ASN A 55 -31.87 -11.17 -6.38
C ASN A 55 -32.23 -11.89 -5.06
N LYS A 56 -31.21 -12.34 -4.33
CA LYS A 56 -31.31 -13.01 -3.02
C LYS A 56 -30.63 -12.18 -1.94
N GLN A 57 -31.08 -12.36 -0.70
CA GLN A 57 -30.66 -11.55 0.43
C GLN A 57 -29.16 -11.69 0.72
N GLU A 58 -28.62 -12.90 0.61
CA GLU A 58 -27.21 -13.19 0.89
C GLU A 58 -26.27 -12.48 -0.10
N ILE A 59 -26.68 -12.36 -1.38
CA ILE A 59 -25.92 -11.61 -2.38
C ILE A 59 -25.96 -10.11 -2.07
N LYS A 60 -27.14 -9.57 -1.70
CA LYS A 60 -27.27 -8.16 -1.30
C LYS A 60 -26.41 -7.84 -0.09
N GLU A 61 -26.45 -8.67 0.94
CA GLU A 61 -25.63 -8.53 2.15
C GLU A 61 -24.15 -8.59 1.85
N PHE A 62 -23.72 -9.50 0.96
CA PHE A 62 -22.32 -9.55 0.54
C PHE A 62 -21.91 -8.29 -0.24
N VAL A 63 -22.72 -7.83 -1.18
CA VAL A 63 -22.44 -6.60 -1.95
C VAL A 63 -22.34 -5.40 -1.01
N ASP A 64 -23.28 -5.25 -0.08
CA ASP A 64 -23.27 -4.18 0.94
C ASP A 64 -22.03 -4.27 1.84
N LYS A 65 -21.74 -5.46 2.39
CA LYS A 65 -20.54 -5.71 3.20
C LYS A 65 -19.25 -5.44 2.43
N SER A 66 -19.20 -5.75 1.14
CA SER A 66 -18.03 -5.47 0.30
C SER A 66 -17.81 -3.97 0.09
N ARG A 67 -18.88 -3.17 0.10
CA ARG A 67 -18.85 -1.71 -0.09
C ARG A 67 -18.58 -0.97 1.22
N TYR A 68 -19.25 -1.37 2.30
CA TYR A 68 -19.30 -0.61 3.55
C TYR A 68 -18.85 -1.36 4.80
N GLY A 69 -18.58 -2.67 4.73
CA GLY A 69 -18.26 -3.48 5.91
C GLY A 69 -17.08 -2.96 6.73
N LEU A 70 -16.04 -2.43 6.07
CA LEU A 70 -14.91 -1.81 6.78
C LEU A 70 -15.33 -0.56 7.56
N LEU A 71 -16.16 0.28 6.93
CA LEU A 71 -16.68 1.50 7.53
C LEU A 71 -17.54 1.16 8.73
N ASP A 72 -18.41 0.16 8.61
CA ASP A 72 -19.33 -0.28 9.67
C ASP A 72 -18.57 -0.79 10.89
N ASP A 73 -17.52 -1.59 10.68
CA ASP A 73 -16.71 -2.10 11.78
C ASP A 73 -15.86 -1.01 12.44
N ILE A 74 -15.32 -0.07 11.67
CA ILE A 74 -14.62 1.11 12.21
C ILE A 74 -15.59 1.99 13.01
N ALA A 75 -16.77 2.28 12.46
CA ALA A 75 -17.80 3.09 13.10
C ALA A 75 -18.24 2.47 14.44
N ARG A 76 -18.42 1.14 14.47
CA ARG A 76 -18.73 0.39 15.69
C ARG A 76 -17.64 0.53 16.75
N ILE A 77 -16.37 0.42 16.37
CA ILE A 77 -15.23 0.62 17.29
C ILE A 77 -15.23 2.06 17.83
N LEU A 78 -15.34 3.05 16.96
CA LEU A 78 -15.32 4.47 17.33
C LEU A 78 -16.48 4.84 18.27
N LYS A 79 -17.67 4.27 18.05
CA LYS A 79 -18.83 4.43 18.95
C LYS A 79 -18.53 4.00 20.38
N THR A 80 -17.80 2.88 20.56
CA THR A 80 -17.46 2.38 21.91
C THR A 80 -16.42 3.24 22.64
N GLN A 81 -15.62 4.03 21.92
CA GLN A 81 -14.50 4.81 22.49
C GLN A 81 -14.89 6.21 22.98
N LYS A 82 -16.20 6.49 23.07
CA LYS A 82 -16.79 7.84 23.13
C LYS A 82 -16.56 8.58 21.82
N GLN A 83 -17.57 9.35 21.40
CA GLN A 83 -17.57 10.05 20.13
C GLN A 83 -16.33 10.95 19.98
N ASP A 84 -15.70 10.90 18.81
CA ASP A 84 -14.54 11.72 18.49
C ASP A 84 -14.87 13.22 18.60
N PRO A 85 -14.02 14.05 19.25
CA PRO A 85 -14.33 15.46 19.50
C PRO A 85 -14.46 16.28 18.22
N VAL A 86 -13.71 15.96 17.17
CA VAL A 86 -13.81 16.64 15.88
C VAL A 86 -15.14 16.30 15.21
N LEU A 87 -15.53 15.03 15.21
CA LEU A 87 -16.84 14.62 14.69
C LEU A 87 -17.98 15.37 15.40
N LYS A 88 -17.94 15.49 16.74
CA LYS A 88 -18.96 16.22 17.50
C LYS A 88 -19.09 17.69 17.08
N LEU A 89 -17.97 18.37 16.83
CA LEU A 89 -17.98 19.75 16.33
C LEU A 89 -18.59 19.85 14.94
N ILE A 90 -18.22 18.93 14.05
CA ILE A 90 -18.73 18.88 12.67
C ILE A 90 -20.24 18.65 12.65
N LEU A 91 -20.75 17.67 13.42
CA LEU A 91 -22.18 17.36 13.47
C LEU A 91 -23.00 18.58 13.93
N LYS A 92 -22.57 19.25 15.00
CA LYS A 92 -23.21 20.49 15.47
C LYS A 92 -23.20 21.59 14.41
N ALA A 93 -22.14 21.69 13.62
CA ALA A 93 -22.04 22.65 12.55
C ALA A 93 -22.95 22.29 11.35
N MET A 94 -23.10 21.00 11.04
CA MET A 94 -24.01 20.51 10.01
C MET A 94 -25.48 20.79 10.34
N GLU A 95 -25.91 20.56 11.58
CA GLU A 95 -27.27 20.90 12.05
C GLU A 95 -27.60 22.38 11.81
N LYS A 96 -26.67 23.27 12.16
CA LYS A 96 -26.81 24.71 11.92
C LYS A 96 -26.83 25.06 10.44
N GLU A 97 -25.95 24.46 9.64
CA GLU A 97 -25.87 24.68 8.19
C GLU A 97 -27.18 24.30 7.50
N VAL A 98 -27.78 23.17 7.89
CA VAL A 98 -29.07 22.71 7.36
C VAL A 98 -30.18 23.69 7.75
N ALA A 99 -30.22 24.14 9.01
CA ALA A 99 -31.22 25.08 9.51
C ALA A 99 -31.16 26.48 8.83
N MET A 100 -29.98 26.95 8.43
CA MET A 100 -29.79 28.31 7.93
C MET A 100 -30.31 28.58 6.50
N GLY A 101 -30.58 27.53 5.71
CA GLY A 101 -30.98 27.69 4.31
C GLY A 101 -29.87 28.22 3.37
N PHE A 102 -30.18 28.40 2.08
CA PHE A 102 -29.17 28.78 1.06
C PHE A 102 -28.79 30.27 1.11
N SER A 103 -29.75 31.15 1.38
CA SER A 103 -29.50 32.60 1.48
C SER A 103 -28.59 32.95 2.66
N GLY A 104 -28.78 32.27 3.78
CA GLY A 104 -28.01 32.46 5.00
C GLY A 104 -26.54 32.09 4.89
N THR A 105 -26.17 31.19 3.97
CA THR A 105 -24.78 30.70 3.83
C THR A 105 -23.95 31.54 2.86
N ARG A 106 -24.59 32.44 2.08
CA ARG A 106 -23.89 33.31 1.12
C ARG A 106 -22.85 34.22 1.78
N LYS A 107 -23.12 34.70 3.00
CA LYS A 107 -22.16 35.48 3.80
C LYS A 107 -20.88 34.71 4.16
N CYS A 108 -20.87 33.38 4.05
CA CYS A 108 -19.69 32.56 4.33
C CYS A 108 -18.69 32.52 3.16
N GLN A 109 -19.10 32.91 1.95
CA GLN A 109 -18.29 32.78 0.73
C GLN A 109 -16.96 33.53 0.83
N LEU A 110 -17.00 34.80 1.27
CA LEU A 110 -15.82 35.67 1.41
C LEU A 110 -15.41 35.94 2.86
N LYS A 111 -16.10 35.34 3.83
CA LYS A 111 -15.81 35.57 5.25
C LYS A 111 -14.35 35.21 5.57
N GLY A 112 -13.63 36.16 6.16
CA GLY A 112 -12.22 35.98 6.55
C GLY A 112 -11.20 36.23 5.44
N TYR A 113 -11.63 36.59 4.23
CA TYR A 113 -10.74 36.99 3.15
C TYR A 113 -10.79 38.51 2.94
N ASP A 114 -9.64 39.14 2.73
CA ASP A 114 -9.56 40.55 2.31
C ASP A 114 -9.86 40.66 0.80
N LEU A 115 -11.14 40.47 0.46
CA LEU A 115 -11.63 40.51 -0.90
C LEU A 115 -13.07 41.00 -0.96
N LYS A 116 -13.36 41.91 -1.89
CA LYS A 116 -14.68 42.43 -2.21
C LYS A 116 -14.96 42.23 -3.70
N GLU A 117 -16.23 42.23 -4.07
CA GLU A 117 -16.62 42.09 -5.48
C GLU A 117 -16.09 43.24 -6.35
N ASP A 118 -16.03 44.45 -5.80
CA ASP A 118 -15.50 45.65 -6.48
C ASP A 118 -13.97 45.61 -6.67
N ASP A 119 -13.26 44.70 -6.01
CA ASP A 119 -11.81 44.55 -6.25
C ASP A 119 -11.56 44.01 -7.67
N PHE A 120 -12.51 43.28 -8.27
CA PHE A 120 -12.38 42.69 -9.59
C PHE A 120 -12.64 43.72 -10.70
N GLY A 121 -11.80 43.71 -11.74
CA GLY A 121 -11.92 44.59 -12.90
C GLY A 121 -10.86 45.69 -12.96
N ASP A 122 -10.12 45.90 -11.86
CA ASP A 122 -8.93 46.75 -11.83
C ASP A 122 -7.66 45.87 -11.76
N PRO A 123 -6.80 45.84 -12.80
CA PRO A 123 -5.53 45.12 -12.79
C PRO A 123 -4.57 45.54 -11.66
N ALA A 124 -4.74 46.72 -11.06
CA ALA A 124 -3.98 47.13 -9.89
C ALA A 124 -4.24 46.20 -8.69
N ASN A 125 -5.41 45.57 -8.62
CA ASN A 125 -5.81 44.66 -7.55
C ASN A 125 -5.39 43.21 -7.80
N ASP A 126 -4.82 42.86 -8.96
CA ASP A 126 -4.47 41.46 -9.31
C ASP A 126 -3.64 40.76 -8.24
N TYR A 127 -2.65 41.46 -7.66
CA TYR A 127 -1.85 40.90 -6.59
C TYR A 127 -2.67 40.64 -5.31
N LYS A 128 -3.56 41.57 -4.94
CA LYS A 128 -4.46 41.44 -3.79
C LYS A 128 -5.42 40.25 -3.99
N ILE A 129 -6.06 40.17 -5.16
CA ILE A 129 -6.98 39.08 -5.50
C ILE A 129 -6.23 37.75 -5.53
N GLY A 130 -5.01 37.74 -6.09
CA GLY A 130 -4.14 36.58 -6.11
C GLY A 130 -3.83 36.06 -4.71
N LYS A 131 -3.50 36.96 -3.76
CA LYS A 131 -3.31 36.58 -2.36
C LYS A 131 -4.57 35.94 -1.77
N ALA A 132 -5.72 36.58 -1.91
CA ALA A 132 -6.99 36.03 -1.42
C ALA A 132 -7.27 34.64 -2.03
N PHE A 133 -6.98 34.45 -3.32
CA PHE A 133 -7.18 33.17 -3.98
C PHE A 133 -6.20 32.09 -3.52
N GLY A 134 -4.91 32.42 -3.33
CA GLY A 134 -3.92 31.51 -2.76
C GLY A 134 -4.31 31.03 -1.36
N GLU A 135 -4.85 31.93 -0.53
CA GLU A 135 -5.38 31.58 0.79
C GLU A 135 -6.64 30.68 0.69
N MET A 136 -7.55 30.98 -0.24
CA MET A 136 -8.70 30.12 -0.53
C MET A 136 -8.29 28.71 -0.95
N ILE A 137 -7.26 28.56 -1.78
CA ILE A 137 -6.74 27.25 -2.21
C ILE A 137 -6.11 26.51 -1.02
N ALA A 138 -5.29 27.18 -0.22
CA ALA A 138 -4.71 26.60 1.00
C ALA A 138 -5.79 26.10 1.98
N HIS A 139 -6.92 26.79 2.04
CA HIS A 139 -8.10 26.43 2.82
C HIS A 139 -9.05 25.44 2.14
N GLY A 140 -8.75 24.91 0.93
CA GLY A 140 -9.66 24.00 0.24
C GLY A 140 -10.99 24.64 -0.17
N ARG A 141 -11.08 25.96 -0.23
CA ARG A 141 -12.32 26.66 -0.61
C ARG A 141 -12.69 26.42 -2.08
N ILE A 142 -11.70 26.07 -2.90
CA ILE A 142 -11.80 25.88 -4.33
C ILE A 142 -11.74 24.38 -4.62
N TYR A 143 -12.92 23.78 -4.74
CA TYR A 143 -13.10 22.33 -4.81
C TYR A 143 -13.08 21.77 -6.24
N GLU A 144 -13.63 22.49 -7.23
CA GLU A 144 -13.84 21.93 -8.58
C GLU A 144 -12.57 21.26 -9.12
N ASP A 145 -12.67 19.95 -9.38
CA ASP A 145 -11.52 19.12 -9.74
C ASP A 145 -10.70 19.78 -10.86
N GLY A 146 -9.44 20.04 -10.53
CA GLY A 146 -8.47 20.63 -11.42
C GLY A 146 -8.69 22.11 -11.77
N LEU A 147 -9.72 22.81 -11.28
CA LEU A 147 -10.01 24.19 -11.68
C LEU A 147 -8.77 25.09 -11.52
N LEU A 148 -8.17 25.07 -10.33
CA LEU A 148 -6.83 25.59 -10.09
C LEU A 148 -6.18 24.83 -8.93
N THR A 149 -5.00 24.24 -9.15
CA THR A 149 -4.23 23.53 -8.14
C THR A 149 -2.86 24.19 -7.95
N VAL A 150 -2.42 24.26 -6.69
CA VAL A 150 -1.09 24.77 -6.31
C VAL A 150 -0.33 23.67 -5.60
N ALA A 151 0.72 23.15 -6.25
CA ALA A 151 1.54 22.08 -5.69
C ALA A 151 3.02 22.48 -5.77
N CYS A 152 3.66 22.66 -4.61
CA CYS A 152 5.07 23.00 -4.50
C CYS A 152 5.91 21.83 -3.94
N LEU A 153 6.08 20.77 -4.72
CA LEU A 153 6.69 19.51 -4.27
C LEU A 153 8.03 19.24 -4.98
N GLY A 154 8.81 18.30 -4.44
CA GLY A 154 10.05 17.84 -5.05
C GLY A 154 9.80 17.21 -6.43
N ASN A 155 10.55 17.65 -7.44
CA ASN A 155 10.56 17.02 -8.76
C ASN A 155 11.46 15.78 -8.70
N SER A 156 10.85 14.60 -8.80
CA SER A 156 11.55 13.31 -8.73
C SER A 156 12.62 13.12 -9.81
N THR A 157 12.56 13.86 -10.93
CA THR A 157 13.53 13.73 -12.02
C THR A 157 14.74 14.65 -11.88
N GLU A 158 14.63 15.77 -11.16
CA GLU A 158 15.63 16.84 -11.20
C GLU A 158 16.24 17.20 -9.84
N ASN A 159 15.81 16.57 -8.73
CA ASN A 159 16.18 16.97 -7.36
C ASN A 159 15.94 18.48 -7.07
N LYS A 160 15.05 19.11 -7.84
CA LYS A 160 14.63 20.51 -7.69
C LYS A 160 13.21 20.56 -7.14
N LYS A 161 12.88 21.51 -6.28
CA LYS A 161 11.49 21.75 -5.88
C LYS A 161 10.82 22.61 -6.95
N LEU A 162 9.71 22.11 -7.48
CA LEU A 162 8.92 22.79 -8.49
C LEU A 162 7.60 23.22 -7.86
N CYS A 163 7.31 24.53 -7.88
CA CYS A 163 5.96 24.99 -7.60
C CYS A 163 5.15 25.15 -8.88
N ARG A 164 3.98 24.52 -8.90
CA ARG A 164 3.15 24.40 -10.08
C ARG A 164 1.76 24.96 -9.80
N VAL A 165 1.33 25.87 -10.67
CA VAL A 165 -0.02 26.46 -10.67
C VAL A 165 -0.71 26.00 -11.95
N LYS A 166 -1.54 24.95 -11.83
CA LYS A 166 -2.24 24.30 -12.95
C LYS A 166 -3.72 24.62 -12.94
N THR A 167 -4.33 24.72 -14.12
CA THR A 167 -5.78 24.88 -14.29
C THR A 167 -6.31 23.86 -15.31
N SER A 168 -7.51 23.35 -15.07
CA SER A 168 -8.22 22.43 -15.96
C SER A 168 -8.99 23.17 -17.05
N LYS A 169 -9.05 24.52 -17.00
CA LYS A 169 -9.67 25.32 -18.04
C LYS A 169 -8.92 25.13 -19.36
N LYS A 170 -9.57 24.49 -20.33
CA LYS A 170 -9.00 24.14 -21.65
C LYS A 170 -8.31 25.30 -22.37
N LYS A 171 -8.77 26.55 -22.16
CA LYS A 171 -8.16 27.76 -22.75
C LYS A 171 -6.72 28.03 -22.29
N PHE A 172 -6.25 27.36 -21.25
CA PHE A 172 -4.93 27.55 -20.65
C PHE A 172 -4.08 26.28 -20.68
N SER A 173 -4.13 25.53 -21.78
CA SER A 173 -3.38 24.28 -21.95
C SER A 173 -1.85 24.45 -21.91
N TRP A 174 -1.35 25.67 -22.15
CA TRP A 174 0.08 26.00 -22.14
C TRP A 174 0.52 26.55 -20.78
N SER A 175 1.67 26.08 -20.28
CA SER A 175 2.31 26.61 -19.08
C SER A 175 3.68 27.21 -19.40
N LYS A 176 4.03 28.28 -18.67
CA LYS A 176 5.36 28.90 -18.69
C LYS A 176 6.16 28.35 -17.52
N ARG A 177 7.43 28.01 -17.74
CA ARG A 177 8.37 27.61 -16.68
C ARG A 177 9.43 28.69 -16.49
N ILE A 178 9.66 29.09 -15.25
CA ILE A 178 10.67 30.08 -14.85
C ILE A 178 11.52 29.55 -13.70
N GLU A 179 12.76 30.03 -13.61
CA GLU A 179 13.73 29.55 -12.61
C GLU A 179 13.54 30.15 -11.21
N ARG A 180 12.91 31.32 -11.07
CA ARG A 180 12.76 31.94 -9.75
C ARG A 180 11.45 32.69 -9.66
N LEU A 181 10.80 32.63 -8.50
CA LEU A 181 9.55 33.35 -8.22
C LEU A 181 9.68 34.85 -8.48
N LYS A 182 10.85 35.44 -8.21
CA LYS A 182 11.11 36.87 -8.48
C LYS A 182 11.02 37.26 -9.97
N HIS A 183 11.14 36.30 -10.89
CA HIS A 183 11.01 36.53 -12.34
C HIS A 183 9.57 36.37 -12.84
N LEU A 184 8.61 36.05 -11.95
CA LEU A 184 7.22 35.87 -12.31
C LEU A 184 6.57 37.22 -12.64
N SER A 185 6.14 37.39 -13.90
CA SER A 185 5.54 38.64 -14.38
C SER A 185 4.08 38.82 -13.98
N SER A 186 3.32 37.72 -13.85
CA SER A 186 1.91 37.78 -13.45
C SER A 186 1.77 38.11 -11.97
N LYS A 187 1.26 39.32 -11.68
CA LYS A 187 0.96 39.78 -10.31
C LYS A 187 -0.05 38.87 -9.61
N PHE A 188 -1.06 38.39 -10.33
CA PHE A 188 -2.07 37.50 -9.80
C PHE A 188 -1.47 36.15 -9.36
N VAL A 189 -0.74 35.47 -10.26
CA VAL A 189 -0.09 34.19 -9.94
C VAL A 189 0.95 34.34 -8.84
N LYS A 190 1.70 35.47 -8.84
CA LYS A 190 2.64 35.79 -7.76
C LYS A 190 1.94 35.89 -6.41
N GLY A 191 0.81 36.61 -6.34
CA GLY A 191 0.00 36.70 -5.14
C GLY A 191 -0.51 35.34 -4.65
N ILE A 192 -0.93 34.46 -5.58
CA ILE A 192 -1.37 33.10 -5.25
C ILE A 192 -0.25 32.32 -4.57
N ILE A 193 0.92 32.23 -5.20
CA ILE A 193 2.04 31.42 -4.70
C ILE A 193 2.53 31.96 -3.36
N GLU A 194 2.73 33.28 -3.24
CA GLU A 194 3.27 33.90 -2.02
C GLU A 194 2.33 33.69 -0.83
N ARG A 195 1.02 33.96 -1.00
CA ARG A 195 0.06 33.80 0.10
C ARG A 195 -0.22 32.33 0.42
N PHE A 196 -0.31 31.47 -0.58
CA PHE A 196 -0.44 30.03 -0.36
C PHE A 196 0.73 29.52 0.50
N ALA A 197 1.96 29.84 0.11
CA ALA A 197 3.15 29.40 0.82
C ALA A 197 3.22 29.95 2.25
N GLU A 198 2.86 31.22 2.46
CA GLU A 198 2.77 31.83 3.79
C GLU A 198 1.79 31.05 4.70
N VAL A 199 0.58 30.78 4.20
CA VAL A 199 -0.51 30.14 4.95
C VAL A 199 -0.18 28.69 5.31
N VAL A 200 0.44 27.96 4.38
CA VAL A 200 0.85 26.56 4.60
C VAL A 200 2.24 26.42 5.24
N LYS A 201 2.89 27.55 5.57
CA LYS A 201 4.24 27.63 6.16
C LYS A 201 5.33 26.98 5.30
N LEU A 202 5.23 27.12 3.99
CA LEU A 202 6.23 26.70 3.02
C LEU A 202 7.29 27.78 2.84
N ASP A 203 8.56 27.38 2.98
CA ASP A 203 9.69 28.25 2.66
C ASP A 203 9.88 28.37 1.13
N LEU A 204 9.55 29.54 0.59
CA LEU A 204 9.65 29.86 -0.83
C LEU A 204 11.10 29.89 -1.34
N ASP A 205 12.08 30.13 -0.47
CA ASP A 205 13.49 30.12 -0.88
C ASP A 205 13.96 28.72 -1.24
N THR A 206 13.20 27.68 -0.83
CA THR A 206 13.46 26.30 -1.22
C THR A 206 12.88 25.94 -2.58
N ILE A 207 12.15 26.83 -3.26
CA ILE A 207 11.53 26.58 -4.56
C ILE A 207 12.48 26.99 -5.69
N ASP A 208 12.91 26.00 -6.46
CA ASP A 208 13.89 26.17 -7.55
C ASP A 208 13.27 26.57 -8.88
N GLN A 209 11.98 26.29 -9.09
CA GLN A 209 11.29 26.54 -10.35
C GLN A 209 9.81 26.80 -10.11
N VAL A 210 9.21 27.62 -10.98
CA VAL A 210 7.76 27.83 -11.02
C VAL A 210 7.24 27.48 -12.41
N GLU A 211 6.19 26.66 -12.48
CA GLU A 211 5.45 26.32 -13.69
C GLU A 211 4.02 26.83 -13.53
N TYR A 212 3.56 27.72 -14.41
CA TYR A 212 2.25 28.35 -14.26
C TYR A 212 1.55 28.58 -15.60
N ALA A 213 0.22 28.50 -15.59
CA ALA A 213 -0.62 28.94 -16.70
C ALA A 213 -0.74 30.48 -16.72
N ASP A 214 -0.83 31.09 -17.91
CA ASP A 214 -0.98 32.54 -18.05
C ASP A 214 -2.42 32.97 -17.73
N ILE A 215 -2.69 33.15 -16.45
CA ILE A 215 -4.03 33.41 -15.90
C ILE A 215 -4.10 34.76 -15.17
N GLY A 216 -5.27 35.41 -15.25
CA GLY A 216 -5.60 36.65 -14.57
C GLY A 216 -6.72 36.49 -13.53
N SER A 217 -6.94 37.54 -12.73
CA SER A 217 -7.97 37.55 -11.68
C SER A 217 -9.40 37.44 -12.23
N SER A 218 -9.67 38.04 -13.38
CA SER A 218 -10.98 38.01 -14.05
C SER A 218 -11.39 36.60 -14.48
N ASP A 219 -10.42 35.72 -14.73
CA ASP A 219 -10.67 34.33 -15.12
C ASP A 219 -11.32 33.50 -14.02
N PHE A 220 -11.18 33.92 -12.76
CA PHE A 220 -11.62 33.16 -11.58
C PHE A 220 -12.64 33.93 -10.71
N LYS A 221 -13.13 35.08 -11.18
CA LYS A 221 -14.10 35.90 -10.43
C LYS A 221 -15.33 35.08 -10.00
N LYS A 222 -15.90 34.30 -10.92
CA LYS A 222 -17.10 33.49 -10.66
C LYS A 222 -16.85 32.44 -9.59
N GLU A 223 -15.68 31.82 -9.58
CA GLU A 223 -15.35 30.72 -8.70
C GLU A 223 -14.95 31.21 -7.31
N MET A 224 -14.24 32.34 -7.22
CA MET A 224 -13.92 33.01 -5.96
C MET A 224 -15.16 33.56 -5.25
N LEU A 225 -16.10 34.15 -6.01
CA LEU A 225 -17.38 34.65 -5.49
C LEU A 225 -18.48 33.57 -5.43
N GLY A 226 -18.19 32.37 -5.94
CA GLY A 226 -19.16 31.30 -6.12
C GLY A 226 -19.55 30.61 -4.80
N ALA A 227 -20.43 29.62 -4.90
CA ALA A 227 -20.85 28.84 -3.74
C ALA A 227 -19.68 28.07 -3.09
N THR A 228 -19.69 27.94 -1.76
CA THR A 228 -18.78 27.05 -1.02
C THR A 228 -19.08 25.57 -1.31
N TYR A 229 -18.20 24.65 -0.89
CA TYR A 229 -18.44 23.21 -1.04
C TYR A 229 -19.79 22.81 -0.44
N TRP A 230 -20.04 23.18 0.83
CA TRP A 230 -21.26 22.83 1.55
C TRP A 230 -22.51 23.50 1.00
N GLN A 231 -22.39 24.66 0.35
CA GLN A 231 -23.51 25.28 -0.36
C GLN A 231 -23.93 24.51 -1.61
N ARG A 232 -22.97 23.92 -2.34
CA ARG A 232 -23.24 23.10 -3.54
C ARG A 232 -23.70 21.70 -3.15
N ASN A 233 -23.03 21.12 -2.17
CA ASN A 233 -23.20 19.74 -1.72
C ASN A 233 -23.92 19.72 -0.37
N ARG A 234 -25.18 20.14 -0.33
CA ARG A 234 -25.99 20.13 0.91
C ARG A 234 -26.54 18.74 1.28
N SER A 235 -26.57 17.82 0.31
CA SER A 235 -27.13 16.48 0.48
C SER A 235 -26.49 15.71 1.65
N PRO A 236 -25.14 15.63 1.77
CA PRO A 236 -24.50 14.92 2.88
C PRO A 236 -24.90 15.47 4.26
N ALA A 237 -24.87 16.80 4.44
CA ALA A 237 -25.27 17.41 5.71
C ALA A 237 -26.74 17.15 6.04
N ARG A 238 -27.64 17.16 5.04
CA ARG A 238 -29.05 16.84 5.23
C ARG A 238 -29.26 15.38 5.63
N HIS A 239 -28.61 14.44 4.94
CA HIS A 239 -28.70 13.01 5.29
C HIS A 239 -28.19 12.74 6.70
N VAL A 240 -27.09 13.37 7.11
CA VAL A 240 -26.57 13.27 8.48
C VAL A 240 -27.58 13.78 9.50
N VAL A 241 -28.12 14.99 9.30
CA VAL A 241 -29.09 15.59 10.24
C VAL A 241 -30.39 14.77 10.28
N GLN A 242 -30.83 14.24 9.14
CA GLN A 242 -32.00 13.36 9.07
C GLN A 242 -31.77 12.06 9.86
N ALA A 243 -30.64 11.38 9.62
CA ALA A 243 -30.32 10.12 10.31
C ALA A 243 -30.20 10.30 11.84
N LEU A 244 -29.68 11.45 12.29
CA LEU A 244 -29.64 11.80 13.71
C LEU A 244 -31.04 11.96 14.34
N ASN A 245 -32.04 12.38 13.56
CA ASN A 245 -33.41 12.59 14.04
C ASN A 245 -34.27 11.32 13.97
N GLU A 246 -34.02 10.44 12.99
CA GLU A 246 -34.89 9.29 12.71
C GLU A 246 -34.52 8.02 13.51
N ASN A 247 -33.47 8.07 14.32
CA ASN A 247 -32.93 6.91 15.05
C ASN A 247 -32.71 5.69 14.12
N ASP A 248 -32.18 5.98 12.93
CA ASP A 248 -31.85 5.02 11.88
C ASP A 248 -30.90 3.93 12.42
N SER A 249 -31.18 2.66 12.09
CA SER A 249 -30.30 1.54 12.46
C SER A 249 -28.89 1.69 11.88
N ASP A 250 -28.75 2.42 10.76
CA ASP A 250 -27.49 2.67 10.07
C ASP A 250 -26.97 4.10 10.30
N VAL A 251 -27.45 4.79 11.35
CA VAL A 251 -27.07 6.18 11.65
C VAL A 251 -25.56 6.40 11.68
N ASP A 252 -24.81 5.46 12.26
CA ASP A 252 -23.35 5.58 12.32
C ASP A 252 -22.73 5.48 10.93
N ARG A 253 -23.12 4.48 10.12
CA ARG A 253 -22.67 4.35 8.73
C ARG A 253 -22.95 5.63 7.94
N THR A 254 -24.18 6.14 8.03
CA THR A 254 -24.59 7.38 7.36
C THR A 254 -23.73 8.57 7.81
N ILE A 255 -23.47 8.71 9.10
CA ILE A 255 -22.60 9.76 9.64
C ILE A 255 -21.18 9.64 9.09
N TYR A 256 -20.52 8.51 9.30
CA TYR A 256 -19.10 8.36 8.94
C TYR A 256 -18.91 8.42 7.42
N ASN A 257 -19.83 7.87 6.62
CA ASN A 257 -19.79 7.97 5.16
C ASN A 257 -19.88 9.43 4.70
N ASN A 258 -20.92 10.15 5.13
CA ASN A 258 -21.18 11.51 4.65
C ASN A 258 -20.24 12.58 5.21
N VAL A 259 -19.57 12.30 6.33
CA VAL A 259 -18.61 13.22 6.95
C VAL A 259 -17.17 12.96 6.50
N PHE A 260 -16.77 11.70 6.33
CA PHE A 260 -15.35 11.32 6.17
C PHE A 260 -15.03 10.51 4.90
N MET A 261 -16.03 9.99 4.18
CA MET A 261 -15.78 9.17 2.99
C MET A 261 -16.06 9.91 1.68
N ILE A 262 -16.96 10.89 1.68
CA ILE A 262 -17.32 11.66 0.49
C ILE A 262 -16.17 12.59 0.12
N ASP A 263 -15.75 12.55 -1.15
CA ASP A 263 -14.69 13.40 -1.66
C ASP A 263 -14.98 14.88 -1.41
N GLY A 264 -13.93 15.55 -0.95
CA GLY A 264 -13.94 16.96 -0.57
C GLY A 264 -14.66 17.32 0.72
N SER A 265 -15.11 16.35 1.51
CA SER A 265 -15.62 16.57 2.87
C SER A 265 -14.46 16.68 3.88
N PHE A 266 -14.56 16.04 5.05
CA PHE A 266 -13.49 15.97 6.05
C PHE A 266 -12.55 14.77 5.83
N THR A 267 -12.42 14.32 4.57
CA THR A 267 -11.79 13.06 4.18
C THR A 267 -10.36 12.89 4.66
N ALA A 268 -9.51 13.92 4.59
CA ALA A 268 -8.12 13.78 5.07
C ALA A 268 -8.03 13.48 6.58
N TYR A 269 -8.93 14.04 7.40
CA TYR A 269 -9.00 13.67 8.81
C TYR A 269 -9.57 12.26 8.98
N GLY A 270 -10.61 11.94 8.22
CA GLY A 270 -11.21 10.61 8.14
C GLY A 270 -10.19 9.51 7.85
N ASN A 271 -9.37 9.70 6.81
CA ASN A 271 -8.28 8.81 6.43
C ASN A 271 -7.35 8.53 7.62
N VAL A 272 -6.87 9.58 8.31
CA VAL A 272 -5.96 9.40 9.45
C VAL A 272 -6.68 8.72 10.63
N LEU A 273 -7.92 9.09 10.93
CA LEU A 273 -8.72 8.50 12.02
C LEU A 273 -9.00 7.02 11.79
N PHE A 274 -9.41 6.67 10.57
CA PHE A 274 -9.72 5.31 10.19
C PHE A 274 -8.48 4.45 10.12
N ALA A 275 -7.35 4.97 9.61
CA ALA A 275 -6.08 4.24 9.64
C ALA A 275 -5.59 4.02 11.08
N TYR A 276 -5.71 5.02 11.95
CA TYR A 276 -5.34 4.88 13.36
C TYR A 276 -6.19 3.80 14.01
N THR A 277 -7.50 3.80 13.75
CA THR A 277 -8.44 2.79 14.27
C THR A 277 -8.09 1.39 13.74
N LEU A 278 -7.84 1.27 12.44
CA LEU A 278 -7.46 0.04 11.75
C LEU A 278 -6.19 -0.58 12.35
N TYR A 279 -5.14 0.21 12.57
CA TYR A 279 -3.85 -0.30 13.09
C TYR A 279 -3.79 -0.43 14.61
N THR A 280 -4.70 0.18 15.36
CA THR A 280 -4.83 -0.03 16.81
C THR A 280 -5.73 -1.22 17.18
N HIS A 281 -6.53 -1.72 16.25
CA HIS A 281 -7.45 -2.86 16.43
C HIS A 281 -7.22 -3.95 15.39
N LYS A 282 -5.94 -4.30 15.15
CA LYS A 282 -5.55 -5.29 14.13
C LYS A 282 -6.20 -6.65 14.34
N ASP A 283 -6.43 -7.03 15.60
CA ASP A 283 -7.09 -8.27 16.00
C ASP A 283 -8.54 -8.37 15.48
N LYS A 284 -9.18 -7.22 15.26
CA LYS A 284 -10.58 -7.14 14.79
C LYS A 284 -10.69 -6.86 13.30
N LEU A 285 -9.78 -6.03 12.78
CA LEU A 285 -9.90 -5.47 11.43
C LEU A 285 -8.87 -6.04 10.42
N ASN A 286 -7.90 -6.83 10.90
CA ASN A 286 -6.89 -7.55 10.10
C ASN A 286 -6.34 -6.78 8.87
N PRO A 287 -5.73 -5.60 9.05
CA PRO A 287 -5.11 -4.86 7.92
C PRO A 287 -3.93 -5.58 7.27
N ASP A 288 -3.39 -6.61 7.93
CA ASP A 288 -2.21 -7.33 7.48
C ASP A 288 -2.53 -8.29 6.30
N VAL A 289 -3.80 -8.48 5.93
CA VAL A 289 -4.21 -9.18 4.69
C VAL A 289 -3.57 -8.55 3.44
N SER A 290 -3.30 -7.24 3.48
CA SER A 290 -2.59 -6.52 2.41
C SER A 290 -1.18 -7.07 2.14
N GLU A 291 -0.49 -7.61 3.15
CA GLU A 291 0.88 -8.15 2.98
C GLU A 291 0.91 -9.43 2.17
N GLU A 292 -0.15 -10.24 2.24
CA GLU A 292 -0.22 -11.51 1.50
C GLU A 292 -0.31 -11.28 -0.01
N PHE A 293 -0.99 -10.21 -0.42
CA PHE A 293 -1.15 -9.85 -1.83
C PHE A 293 0.09 -9.26 -2.48
N LYS A 294 1.07 -8.73 -1.72
CA LYS A 294 2.33 -8.24 -2.30
C LYS A 294 3.04 -9.30 -3.15
N LYS A 295 3.02 -10.56 -2.70
CA LYS A 295 3.61 -11.69 -3.45
C LYS A 295 2.84 -12.00 -4.74
N VAL A 296 1.52 -11.86 -4.70
CA VAL A 296 0.68 -12.03 -5.90
C VAL A 296 0.94 -10.91 -6.87
N THR A 297 1.05 -9.67 -6.40
CA THR A 297 1.42 -8.50 -7.22
C THR A 297 2.77 -8.70 -7.90
N ASP A 298 3.81 -9.11 -7.17
CA ASP A 298 5.14 -9.36 -7.74
C ASP A 298 5.07 -10.43 -8.84
N ALA A 299 4.32 -11.51 -8.61
CA ALA A 299 4.13 -12.56 -9.60
C ALA A 299 3.34 -12.11 -10.84
N ILE A 300 2.32 -11.26 -10.68
CA ILE A 300 1.60 -10.64 -11.81
C ILE A 300 2.57 -9.81 -12.65
N LYS A 301 3.38 -8.95 -12.01
CA LYS A 301 4.37 -8.13 -12.73
C LYS A 301 5.39 -8.97 -13.49
N GLU A 302 5.89 -10.04 -12.86
CA GLU A 302 6.82 -10.97 -13.50
C GLU A 302 6.21 -11.64 -14.74
N ASP A 303 4.95 -12.10 -14.64
CA ASP A 303 4.26 -12.77 -15.74
C ASP A 303 3.93 -11.79 -16.89
N VAL A 304 3.53 -10.55 -16.58
CA VAL A 304 3.37 -9.49 -17.60
C VAL A 304 4.71 -9.19 -18.29
N ILE A 305 5.80 -9.04 -17.53
CA ILE A 305 7.14 -8.83 -18.11
C ILE A 305 7.51 -9.98 -19.04
N GLN A 306 7.14 -11.21 -18.69
CA GLN A 306 7.39 -12.37 -19.54
C GLN A 306 6.57 -12.30 -20.83
N ASN A 307 5.27 -11.98 -20.77
CA ASN A 307 4.45 -11.74 -21.96
C ASN A 307 5.06 -10.67 -22.90
N LEU A 308 5.57 -9.57 -22.33
CA LEU A 308 6.23 -8.51 -23.10
C LEU A 308 7.51 -9.02 -23.78
N LYS A 309 8.32 -9.84 -23.10
CA LYS A 309 9.54 -10.44 -23.67
C LYS A 309 9.21 -11.39 -24.82
N ASP A 310 8.15 -12.17 -24.69
CA ASP A 310 7.77 -13.22 -25.62
C ASP A 310 6.96 -12.71 -26.82
N SER A 311 6.41 -11.49 -26.73
CA SER A 311 5.72 -10.82 -27.81
C SER A 311 6.66 -10.59 -29.01
N ALA A 312 6.40 -11.31 -30.11
CA ALA A 312 7.24 -11.29 -31.30
C ALA A 312 7.13 -10.00 -32.12
N TRP A 313 6.00 -9.30 -32.02
CA TRP A 313 5.72 -8.06 -32.76
C TRP A 313 6.34 -6.80 -32.12
N LEU A 314 6.81 -6.91 -30.87
CA LEU A 314 7.53 -5.84 -30.18
C LEU A 314 9.02 -5.88 -30.53
N THR A 315 9.60 -4.71 -30.82
CA THR A 315 11.05 -4.57 -30.99
C THR A 315 11.77 -4.59 -29.65
N HIS A 316 13.10 -4.72 -29.70
CA HIS A 316 13.93 -4.61 -28.49
C HIS A 316 13.71 -3.28 -27.74
N THR A 317 13.60 -2.17 -28.48
CA THR A 317 13.36 -0.84 -27.91
C THR A 317 12.00 -0.75 -27.22
N ASP A 318 10.94 -1.28 -27.85
CA ASP A 318 9.62 -1.32 -27.23
C ASP A 318 9.64 -2.12 -25.93
N LYS A 319 10.20 -3.35 -25.98
CA LYS A 319 10.32 -4.22 -24.81
C LYS A 319 11.04 -3.52 -23.66
N LYS A 320 12.15 -2.83 -23.96
CA LYS A 320 12.91 -2.07 -22.96
C LYS A 320 12.07 -0.96 -22.33
N ALA A 321 11.32 -0.20 -23.12
CA ALA A 321 10.47 0.89 -22.63
C ALA A 321 9.30 0.38 -21.76
N LEU A 322 8.58 -0.65 -22.22
CA LEU A 322 7.46 -1.25 -21.49
C LEU A 322 7.91 -1.91 -20.18
N ILE A 323 9.03 -2.63 -20.19
CA ILE A 323 9.60 -3.24 -18.98
C ILE A 323 10.09 -2.16 -18.01
N ALA A 324 10.70 -1.07 -18.51
CA ALA A 324 11.09 0.06 -17.66
C ALA A 324 9.86 0.71 -16.98
N CYS A 325 8.74 0.84 -17.71
CA CYS A 325 7.48 1.31 -17.15
C CYS A 325 6.99 0.38 -16.02
N MET A 326 6.90 -0.94 -16.26
CA MET A 326 6.50 -1.92 -15.24
C MET A 326 7.37 -1.85 -13.97
N ASN A 327 8.69 -1.72 -14.15
CA ASN A 327 9.63 -1.63 -13.04
C ASN A 327 9.51 -0.32 -12.26
N SER A 328 8.91 0.71 -12.84
CA SER A 328 8.71 2.01 -12.21
C SER A 328 7.48 2.08 -11.31
N TYR A 329 6.57 1.10 -11.39
CA TYR A 329 5.32 1.10 -10.62
C TYR A 329 5.54 1.08 -9.11
N LYS A 330 4.86 1.99 -8.43
CA LYS A 330 4.69 2.08 -6.98
C LYS A 330 3.28 1.61 -6.64
N ILE A 331 3.18 0.42 -6.05
CA ILE A 331 1.90 -0.22 -5.77
C ILE A 331 1.65 -0.18 -4.26
N SER A 332 0.57 0.49 -3.84
CA SER A 332 0.08 0.50 -2.46
C SER A 332 -1.15 -0.39 -2.35
N ILE A 333 -1.16 -1.26 -1.34
CA ILE A 333 -2.29 -2.17 -1.04
C ILE A 333 -2.75 -1.86 0.38
N GLY A 334 -3.98 -1.36 0.50
CA GLY A 334 -4.52 -0.81 1.74
C GLY A 334 -3.85 0.51 2.11
N VAL A 335 -3.51 0.68 3.39
CA VAL A 335 -2.82 1.87 3.88
C VAL A 335 -1.32 1.81 3.49
N PRO A 336 -0.74 2.88 2.93
CA PRO A 336 0.68 2.90 2.56
C PRO A 336 1.60 2.62 3.75
N ASN A 337 2.71 1.91 3.51
CA ASN A 337 3.58 1.37 4.57
C ASN A 337 4.01 2.42 5.62
N ARG A 338 4.26 3.66 5.20
CA ARG A 338 4.65 4.76 6.08
C ARG A 338 3.59 5.08 7.12
N PHE A 339 2.32 5.05 6.73
CA PHE A 339 1.18 5.42 7.58
C PHE A 339 0.64 4.23 8.38
N ARG A 340 1.39 3.12 8.46
CA ARG A 340 1.10 2.00 9.36
C ARG A 340 1.71 2.20 10.75
N ASP A 341 2.57 3.20 10.91
CA ASP A 341 3.09 3.62 12.21
C ASP A 341 2.01 4.38 13.00
N VAL A 342 1.48 3.71 14.02
CA VAL A 342 0.46 4.26 14.92
C VAL A 342 0.92 5.56 15.59
N ARG A 343 2.22 5.75 15.85
CA ARG A 343 2.76 6.98 16.45
C ARG A 343 2.67 8.16 15.49
N LEU A 344 2.96 7.93 14.20
CA LEU A 344 2.81 8.93 13.16
C LEU A 344 1.33 9.34 13.02
N LEU A 345 0.44 8.36 12.89
CA LEU A 345 -1.00 8.59 12.79
C LEU A 345 -1.54 9.35 14.01
N TYR A 346 -1.13 8.96 15.22
CA TYR A 346 -1.49 9.68 16.44
C TYR A 346 -1.02 11.15 16.42
N THR A 347 0.20 11.39 15.93
CA THR A 347 0.75 12.74 15.80
C THR A 347 -0.07 13.59 14.83
N MET A 348 -0.44 13.02 13.68
CA MET A 348 -1.31 13.68 12.70
C MET A 348 -2.70 13.99 13.29
N LEU A 349 -3.33 13.01 13.96
CA LEU A 349 -4.62 13.22 14.64
C LEU A 349 -4.55 14.32 15.69
N LYS A 350 -3.46 14.36 16.47
CA LYS A 350 -3.26 15.41 17.46
C LYS A 350 -3.21 16.79 16.82
N ARG A 351 -2.52 16.94 15.67
CA ARG A 351 -2.48 18.21 14.92
C ARG A 351 -3.87 18.65 14.47
N TYR A 352 -4.65 17.74 13.87
CA TYR A 352 -6.04 18.04 13.49
C TYR A 352 -6.89 18.44 14.69
N ARG A 353 -6.90 17.63 15.76
CA ARG A 353 -7.71 17.90 16.96
C ARG A 353 -7.38 19.24 17.59
N GLN A 354 -6.09 19.57 17.70
CA GLN A 354 -5.63 20.87 18.21
C GLN A 354 -6.06 22.03 17.31
N ALA A 355 -6.00 21.88 15.99
CA ALA A 355 -6.44 22.92 15.08
C ALA A 355 -7.95 23.18 15.21
N PHE A 356 -8.76 22.11 15.21
CA PHE A 356 -10.21 22.18 15.38
C PHE A 356 -10.64 22.79 16.72
N GLU A 357 -9.95 22.44 17.81
CA GLU A 357 -10.20 23.00 19.14
C GLU A 357 -9.93 24.51 19.18
N ASN A 358 -8.91 24.97 18.45
CA ASN A 358 -8.52 26.38 18.38
C ASN A 358 -9.28 27.16 17.29
N THR A 359 -10.11 26.50 16.47
CA THR A 359 -10.86 27.17 15.41
C THR A 359 -11.91 28.10 16.02
N PRO A 360 -11.90 29.42 15.70
CA PRO A 360 -12.90 30.33 16.20
C PRO A 360 -14.24 30.08 15.50
N LEU A 361 -15.25 29.67 16.28
CA LEU A 361 -16.61 29.41 15.81
C LEU A 361 -17.55 30.46 16.38
N ASP A 362 -18.34 31.11 15.51
CA ASP A 362 -19.26 32.19 15.88
C ASP A 362 -20.74 31.82 15.68
N GLY A 363 -21.02 30.58 15.30
CA GLY A 363 -22.36 30.06 15.07
C GLY A 363 -22.90 30.28 13.67
N THR A 364 -22.22 31.06 12.83
CA THR A 364 -22.75 31.46 11.52
C THR A 364 -22.16 30.68 10.35
N CYS A 365 -20.84 30.51 10.32
CA CYS A 365 -20.15 29.82 9.22
C CYS A 365 -19.35 28.63 9.73
N ASP A 366 -19.79 28.02 10.84
CA ASP A 366 -19.01 27.03 11.56
C ASP A 366 -18.56 25.87 10.65
N LEU A 367 -19.46 25.32 9.83
CA LEU A 367 -19.14 24.17 8.98
C LEU A 367 -18.09 24.52 7.92
N GLU A 368 -18.25 25.67 7.28
CA GLU A 368 -17.30 26.21 6.31
C GLU A 368 -15.93 26.47 6.95
N ILE A 369 -15.89 27.09 8.13
CA ILE A 369 -14.63 27.42 8.82
C ILE A 369 -13.92 26.16 9.33
N LEU A 370 -14.67 25.15 9.79
CA LEU A 370 -14.12 23.84 10.15
C LEU A 370 -13.53 23.12 8.92
N HIS A 371 -14.23 23.14 7.78
CA HIS A 371 -13.74 22.55 6.53
C HIS A 371 -12.45 23.21 6.04
N ARG A 372 -12.38 24.55 6.13
CA ARG A 372 -11.15 25.31 5.85
C ARG A 372 -10.00 24.94 6.78
N THR A 373 -10.29 24.80 8.07
CA THR A 373 -9.30 24.35 9.08
C THR A 373 -8.76 22.97 8.71
N HIS A 374 -9.64 22.03 8.37
CA HIS A 374 -9.26 20.69 7.95
C HIS A 374 -8.32 20.69 6.75
N THR A 375 -8.67 21.41 5.68
CA THR A 375 -7.83 21.44 4.48
C THR A 375 -6.52 22.18 4.71
N LEU A 376 -6.52 23.22 5.55
CA LEU A 376 -5.29 23.91 5.94
C LEU A 376 -4.32 22.97 6.66
N VAL A 377 -4.80 22.22 7.66
CA VAL A 377 -3.96 21.27 8.41
C VAL A 377 -3.43 20.19 7.48
N ARG A 378 -4.24 19.70 6.55
CA ARG A 378 -3.82 18.76 5.52
C ARG A 378 -2.61 19.30 4.72
N HIS A 379 -2.73 20.50 4.15
CA HIS A 379 -1.64 21.11 3.39
C HIS A 379 -0.38 21.32 4.26
N GLN A 380 -0.56 21.78 5.50
CA GLN A 380 0.56 21.93 6.44
C GLN A 380 1.25 20.58 6.69
N LEU A 381 0.52 19.49 6.89
CA LEU A 381 1.11 18.15 7.05
C LEU A 381 1.93 17.73 5.82
N ILE A 382 1.45 17.98 4.62
CA ILE A 382 2.18 17.69 3.37
C ILE A 382 3.51 18.46 3.33
N TYR A 383 3.47 19.79 3.52
CA TYR A 383 4.66 20.64 3.40
C TYR A 383 5.62 20.56 4.61
N GLU A 384 5.14 20.18 5.79
CA GLU A 384 5.97 19.80 6.94
C GLU A 384 6.63 18.41 6.74
N GLY A 385 6.30 17.70 5.66
CA GLY A 385 6.89 16.43 5.28
C GLY A 385 6.22 15.21 5.90
N PHE A 386 5.09 15.34 6.61
CA PHE A 386 4.27 14.21 7.06
C PHE A 386 3.62 13.49 5.86
N GLY A 387 3.26 14.25 4.82
CA GLY A 387 2.55 13.74 3.64
C GLY A 387 1.07 13.49 3.91
N THR A 388 0.46 12.68 3.06
CA THR A 388 -0.94 12.27 3.13
C THR A 388 -1.10 10.76 2.93
N LEU A 389 -2.17 10.18 3.47
CA LEU A 389 -2.48 8.75 3.31
C LEU A 389 -2.91 8.41 1.88
N ASP A 390 -3.60 9.32 1.20
CA ASP A 390 -3.89 9.20 -0.22
C ASP A 390 -2.76 9.86 -1.01
N GLU A 391 -1.68 9.10 -1.22
CA GLU A 391 -0.46 9.58 -1.89
C GLU A 391 -0.73 10.07 -3.32
N MET A 392 -1.81 9.64 -3.96
CA MET A 392 -2.19 10.06 -5.33
C MET A 392 -2.75 11.48 -5.34
N SER A 393 -3.48 11.86 -4.27
CA SER A 393 -4.04 13.20 -4.12
C SER A 393 -3.09 14.21 -3.46
N GLU A 394 -1.82 13.87 -3.21
CA GLU A 394 -0.85 14.79 -2.57
C GLU A 394 -0.70 16.13 -3.31
N ARG A 395 -0.92 16.12 -4.64
CA ARG A 395 -0.86 17.32 -5.50
C ARG A 395 -2.20 18.03 -5.70
N GLU A 396 -3.27 17.42 -5.22
CA GLU A 396 -4.62 17.94 -5.34
C GLU A 396 -4.98 18.78 -4.11
N ASN A 397 -5.98 19.65 -4.27
CA ASN A 397 -6.44 20.53 -3.18
C ASN A 397 -7.11 19.74 -2.04
N MET A 398 -7.62 18.53 -2.34
CA MET A 398 -8.33 17.66 -1.40
C MET A 398 -7.92 16.20 -1.56
N GLU A 399 -8.40 15.34 -0.67
CA GLU A 399 -8.13 13.91 -0.67
C GLU A 399 -9.37 13.08 -0.96
N CYS A 400 -9.17 11.95 -1.63
CA CYS A 400 -10.14 10.88 -1.70
C CYS A 400 -10.02 9.96 -0.48
N SER A 401 -11.10 9.21 -0.19
CA SER A 401 -11.08 8.25 0.91
C SER A 401 -10.46 6.93 0.47
N ILE A 402 -9.33 6.57 1.08
CA ILE A 402 -8.69 5.25 0.88
C ILE A 402 -9.40 4.12 1.64
N PHE A 403 -10.55 4.41 2.27
CA PHE A 403 -11.38 3.42 2.97
C PHE A 403 -12.60 3.01 2.15
N SER A 404 -12.79 3.60 0.96
CA SER A 404 -13.83 3.20 0.02
C SER A 404 -13.46 1.90 -0.71
N LYS A 405 -14.44 1.21 -1.28
CA LYS A 405 -14.22 0.08 -2.20
C LYS A 405 -13.82 0.64 -3.58
N ASN A 406 -12.56 1.03 -3.74
CA ASN A 406 -12.02 1.43 -5.03
C ASN A 406 -10.54 1.02 -5.23
N ALA A 407 -10.10 1.07 -6.48
CA ALA A 407 -8.70 0.99 -6.86
C ALA A 407 -8.43 2.00 -7.98
N PHE A 408 -7.16 2.37 -8.17
CA PHE A 408 -6.81 3.39 -9.14
C PHE A 408 -5.40 3.21 -9.70
N HIS A 409 -5.25 3.57 -10.96
CA HIS A 409 -3.97 3.72 -11.65
C HIS A 409 -3.76 5.19 -12.06
N SER A 410 -2.63 5.76 -11.67
CA SER A 410 -2.20 7.08 -12.14
C SER A 410 -0.70 7.12 -12.39
N ASP A 411 -0.29 7.45 -13.62
CA ASP A 411 1.11 7.48 -14.05
C ASP A 411 1.87 6.17 -13.74
N ASN A 412 2.63 6.15 -12.64
CA ASN A 412 3.35 4.98 -12.16
C ASN A 412 2.93 4.58 -10.74
N GLN A 413 1.78 5.07 -10.28
CA GLN A 413 1.20 4.76 -8.98
C GLN A 413 -0.05 3.91 -9.18
N ILE A 414 -0.15 2.84 -8.39
CA ILE A 414 -1.35 2.01 -8.31
C ILE A 414 -1.73 1.93 -6.84
N ALA A 415 -2.99 2.19 -6.53
CA ALA A 415 -3.51 2.08 -5.17
C ALA A 415 -4.73 1.17 -5.14
N VAL A 416 -4.70 0.18 -4.25
CA VAL A 416 -5.86 -0.61 -3.86
C VAL A 416 -6.29 -0.13 -2.48
N PHE A 417 -7.50 0.43 -2.38
CA PHE A 417 -7.96 1.01 -1.13
C PHE A 417 -8.29 -0.04 -0.07
N ALA A 418 -8.21 0.36 1.20
CA ALA A 418 -8.42 -0.52 2.34
C ALA A 418 -9.85 -1.10 2.37
N GLY A 419 -10.85 -0.31 1.92
CA GLY A 419 -12.25 -0.76 1.83
C GLY A 419 -12.41 -1.99 0.94
N TYR A 420 -11.62 -2.08 -0.14
CA TYR A 420 -11.64 -3.22 -1.06
C TYR A 420 -11.17 -4.53 -0.40
N LEU A 421 -10.27 -4.45 0.57
CA LEU A 421 -9.62 -5.61 1.18
C LEU A 421 -10.43 -6.25 2.30
N HIS A 422 -11.34 -5.48 2.91
CA HIS A 422 -11.97 -5.86 4.17
C HIS A 422 -12.78 -7.17 4.07
N VAL A 423 -13.43 -7.42 2.93
CA VAL A 423 -14.21 -8.66 2.72
C VAL A 423 -13.35 -9.92 2.88
N LEU A 424 -12.05 -9.82 2.64
CA LEU A 424 -11.09 -10.94 2.72
C LEU A 424 -10.73 -11.33 4.16
N ASN A 425 -11.13 -10.53 5.15
CA ASN A 425 -11.01 -10.88 6.56
C ASN A 425 -11.94 -12.03 6.94
N ASP A 426 -12.90 -12.36 6.09
CA ASP A 426 -13.63 -13.60 6.21
C ASP A 426 -12.74 -14.78 5.81
N TYR A 427 -12.27 -15.52 6.83
CA TYR A 427 -11.37 -16.66 6.65
C TYR A 427 -12.04 -17.81 5.87
N SER A 428 -13.36 -17.80 5.73
CA SER A 428 -14.13 -18.80 5.02
C SER A 428 -14.21 -18.56 3.49
N LEU A 429 -13.51 -17.54 2.98
CA LEU A 429 -13.32 -17.32 1.55
C LEU A 429 -12.10 -18.07 1.02
N GLY A 430 -12.32 -18.86 -0.03
CA GLY A 430 -11.34 -19.71 -0.70
C GLY A 430 -10.19 -18.97 -1.37
N THR A 431 -9.09 -19.68 -1.63
CA THR A 431 -7.98 -19.17 -2.44
C THR A 431 -8.46 -18.70 -3.81
N GLY A 432 -9.33 -19.48 -4.46
CA GLY A 432 -9.93 -19.15 -5.75
C GLY A 432 -10.63 -17.80 -5.74
N PHE A 433 -11.48 -17.60 -4.72
CA PHE A 433 -12.17 -16.34 -4.50
C PHE A 433 -11.19 -15.17 -4.35
N LYS A 434 -10.18 -15.30 -3.49
CA LYS A 434 -9.21 -14.24 -3.20
C LYS A 434 -8.39 -13.83 -4.43
N TYR A 435 -8.03 -14.79 -5.29
CA TYR A 435 -7.41 -14.53 -6.58
C TYR A 435 -8.37 -13.85 -7.55
N GLY A 436 -9.62 -14.32 -7.65
CA GLY A 436 -10.63 -13.71 -8.54
C GLY A 436 -11.12 -12.34 -8.08
N TYR A 437 -10.98 -12.02 -6.80
CA TYR A 437 -11.39 -10.75 -6.23
C TYR A 437 -10.26 -9.70 -6.30
N ILE A 438 -9.24 -9.82 -5.44
CA ILE A 438 -8.13 -8.85 -5.37
C ILE A 438 -7.03 -9.15 -6.38
N GLY A 439 -6.72 -10.42 -6.63
CA GLY A 439 -5.69 -10.78 -7.61
C GLY A 439 -6.02 -10.21 -8.99
N TRP A 440 -7.25 -10.43 -9.45
CA TRP A 440 -7.78 -9.89 -10.70
C TRP A 440 -7.80 -8.36 -10.71
N MET A 441 -8.28 -7.70 -9.66
CA MET A 441 -8.26 -6.23 -9.65
C MET A 441 -6.83 -5.67 -9.68
N LEU A 442 -5.86 -6.27 -8.96
CA LEU A 442 -4.46 -5.87 -9.04
C LEU A 442 -3.89 -5.99 -10.45
N GLY A 443 -4.22 -7.07 -11.16
CA GLY A 443 -3.84 -7.22 -12.56
C GLY A 443 -4.51 -6.18 -13.46
N HIS A 444 -5.79 -5.87 -13.23
CA HIS A 444 -6.55 -4.87 -13.98
C HIS A 444 -5.85 -3.50 -13.88
N GLU A 445 -5.54 -3.05 -12.67
CA GLU A 445 -4.83 -1.78 -12.45
C GLU A 445 -3.42 -1.79 -13.07
N ILE A 446 -2.71 -2.91 -13.04
CA ILE A 446 -1.39 -3.04 -13.69
C ILE A 446 -1.52 -2.86 -15.21
N PHE A 447 -2.58 -3.39 -15.81
CA PHE A 447 -2.81 -3.37 -17.25
C PHE A 447 -3.23 -2.01 -17.79
N HIS A 448 -3.78 -1.11 -16.99
CA HIS A 448 -4.03 0.27 -17.42
C HIS A 448 -2.80 0.92 -18.03
N GLY A 449 -1.61 0.73 -17.46
CA GLY A 449 -0.40 1.33 -18.04
C GLY A 449 0.06 0.66 -19.34
N PHE A 450 -0.57 -0.43 -19.81
CA PHE A 450 -0.26 -1.08 -21.09
C PHE A 450 -1.43 -1.11 -22.07
N GLY A 451 -2.49 -0.36 -21.76
CA GLY A 451 -3.76 -0.40 -22.49
C GLY A 451 -3.76 0.19 -23.90
N LEU A 452 -4.98 0.30 -24.43
CA LEU A 452 -5.38 0.61 -25.78
C LEU A 452 -5.61 2.09 -26.06
N GLU A 453 -5.67 2.95 -25.03
CA GLU A 453 -5.90 4.39 -25.22
C GLU A 453 -4.71 5.11 -25.90
N PRO A 454 -4.86 5.58 -27.16
CA PRO A 454 -3.76 6.14 -27.92
C PRO A 454 -3.34 7.52 -27.42
N GLY A 455 -2.04 7.83 -27.49
CA GLY A 455 -1.46 9.14 -27.22
C GLY A 455 -1.45 9.57 -25.75
N LYS A 456 -2.05 8.78 -24.85
CA LYS A 456 -2.06 9.08 -23.41
C LYS A 456 -0.80 8.60 -22.69
N LYS A 457 -0.19 7.50 -23.15
CA LYS A 457 0.89 6.81 -22.44
C LYS A 457 2.21 6.97 -23.19
N LYS A 458 3.03 7.93 -22.74
CA LYS A 458 4.31 8.29 -23.40
C LYS A 458 5.24 7.10 -23.62
N HIS A 459 5.25 6.12 -22.72
CA HIS A 459 6.11 4.93 -22.82
C HIS A 459 5.64 3.91 -23.86
N LEU A 460 4.39 3.98 -24.34
CA LEU A 460 3.95 3.17 -25.47
C LEU A 460 4.63 3.67 -26.77
N GLY A 461 4.83 4.98 -26.92
CA GLY A 461 5.61 5.54 -28.02
C GLY A 461 5.18 5.01 -29.39
N GLN A 462 6.09 4.35 -30.12
CA GLN A 462 5.80 3.78 -31.43
C GLN A 462 4.95 2.50 -31.39
N VAL A 463 4.78 1.86 -30.24
CA VAL A 463 3.97 0.64 -30.07
C VAL A 463 2.55 0.86 -30.59
N GLU A 464 1.94 2.01 -30.29
CA GLU A 464 0.56 2.35 -30.72
C GLU A 464 0.40 2.44 -32.25
N SER A 465 1.50 2.71 -32.96
CA SER A 465 1.51 2.83 -34.43
C SER A 465 1.66 1.49 -35.14
N ARG A 466 2.06 0.43 -34.41
CA ARG A 466 2.26 -0.91 -34.98
C ARG A 466 0.93 -1.54 -35.38
N THR A 467 0.96 -2.31 -36.46
CA THR A 467 -0.21 -2.99 -37.02
C THR A 467 -0.86 -3.91 -36.00
N GLU A 468 -0.08 -4.67 -35.24
CA GLU A 468 -0.57 -5.61 -34.23
C GLU A 468 -1.30 -4.91 -33.09
N PHE A 469 -0.77 -3.78 -32.59
CA PHE A 469 -1.45 -2.99 -31.56
C PHE A 469 -2.81 -2.49 -32.05
N ARG A 470 -2.86 -1.90 -33.25
CA ARG A 470 -4.11 -1.39 -33.86
C ARG A 470 -5.12 -2.52 -34.10
N LYS A 471 -4.65 -3.68 -34.56
CA LYS A 471 -5.48 -4.86 -34.77
C LYS A 471 -6.08 -5.36 -33.46
N GLN A 472 -5.26 -5.49 -32.42
CA GLN A 472 -5.74 -5.98 -31.12
C GLN A 472 -6.65 -4.97 -30.43
N ARG A 473 -6.35 -3.66 -30.55
CA ARG A 473 -7.28 -2.60 -30.14
C ARG A 473 -8.63 -2.76 -30.83
N GLN A 474 -8.65 -2.93 -32.15
CA GLN A 474 -9.90 -3.14 -32.89
C GLN A 474 -10.63 -4.40 -32.44
N CYS A 475 -9.90 -5.49 -32.15
CA CYS A 475 -10.51 -6.71 -31.61
C CYS A 475 -11.30 -6.44 -30.33
N TYR A 476 -10.73 -5.72 -29.35
CA TYR A 476 -11.45 -5.39 -28.12
C TYR A 476 -12.64 -4.44 -28.38
N ILE A 477 -12.50 -3.47 -29.29
CA ILE A 477 -13.61 -2.60 -29.72
C ILE A 477 -14.76 -3.44 -30.27
N ASP A 478 -14.46 -4.37 -31.16
CA ASP A 478 -15.46 -5.23 -31.80
C ASP A 478 -16.07 -6.21 -30.79
N HIS A 479 -15.28 -6.78 -29.90
CA HIS A 479 -15.73 -7.69 -28.84
C HIS A 479 -16.75 -6.99 -27.93
N TYR A 480 -16.39 -5.85 -27.35
CA TYR A 480 -17.27 -5.13 -26.43
C TYR A 480 -18.42 -4.38 -27.11
N GLY A 481 -18.30 -4.08 -28.42
CA GLY A 481 -19.38 -3.52 -29.24
C GLY A 481 -20.34 -4.57 -29.84
N HIS A 482 -20.08 -5.87 -29.63
CA HIS A 482 -20.86 -6.94 -30.24
C HIS A 482 -22.31 -6.95 -29.72
N SER A 483 -23.25 -7.28 -30.61
CA SER A 483 -24.69 -7.28 -30.30
C SER A 483 -25.12 -8.30 -29.24
N LYS A 484 -24.23 -9.20 -28.83
CA LYS A 484 -24.47 -10.19 -27.76
C LYS A 484 -24.48 -9.54 -26.38
N PHE A 485 -23.90 -8.35 -26.27
CA PHE A 485 -23.84 -7.53 -25.06
C PHE A 485 -24.87 -6.41 -25.06
N CYS A 486 -25.86 -6.44 -25.97
CA CYS A 486 -27.00 -5.53 -25.87
C CYS A 486 -27.90 -5.96 -24.72
N ILE A 487 -28.42 -4.98 -23.99
CA ILE A 487 -29.27 -5.17 -22.82
C ILE A 487 -30.55 -4.35 -22.98
N GLU A 488 -31.63 -4.80 -22.35
CA GLU A 488 -32.88 -4.03 -22.29
C GLU A 488 -32.73 -2.87 -21.30
N VAL A 489 -32.92 -1.65 -21.80
CA VAL A 489 -32.90 -0.42 -21.00
C VAL A 489 -34.05 0.48 -21.46
N ARG A 490 -34.96 0.83 -20.54
CA ARG A 490 -36.15 1.65 -20.83
C ARG A 490 -37.03 1.07 -21.95
N GLY A 491 -37.13 -0.25 -22.01
CA GLY A 491 -37.94 -0.99 -22.99
C GLY A 491 -37.36 -1.04 -24.40
N SER A 492 -36.07 -0.74 -24.57
CA SER A 492 -35.35 -0.95 -25.82
C SER A 492 -34.03 -1.67 -25.62
N SER A 493 -33.70 -2.57 -26.55
CA SER A 493 -32.39 -3.22 -26.63
C SER A 493 -31.34 -2.19 -27.04
N GLN A 494 -30.35 -1.96 -26.16
CA GLN A 494 -29.26 -1.01 -26.37
C GLN A 494 -27.91 -1.69 -26.13
N CYS A 495 -26.95 -1.38 -26.99
CA CYS A 495 -25.61 -1.99 -26.97
C CYS A 495 -24.58 -1.00 -26.43
N GLN A 496 -23.49 -1.52 -25.89
CA GLN A 496 -22.38 -0.69 -25.42
C GLN A 496 -21.59 -0.10 -26.59
N ASP A 497 -21.03 1.10 -26.40
CA ASP A 497 -20.03 1.64 -27.31
C ASP A 497 -18.69 0.92 -27.10
N GLY A 498 -18.40 -0.07 -27.95
CA GLY A 498 -17.16 -0.85 -27.89
C GLY A 498 -15.89 0.00 -27.86
N ALA A 499 -15.86 1.15 -28.55
CA ALA A 499 -14.70 2.04 -28.55
C ALA A 499 -14.47 2.69 -27.18
N LYS A 500 -15.56 3.02 -26.48
CA LYS A 500 -15.51 3.55 -25.13
C LYS A 500 -15.12 2.48 -24.09
N LYS A 501 -15.55 1.23 -24.28
CA LYS A 501 -15.40 0.14 -23.30
C LYS A 501 -14.12 -0.67 -23.43
N ALA A 502 -13.45 -0.61 -24.59
CA ALA A 502 -12.34 -1.48 -24.91
C ALA A 502 -11.15 -1.39 -23.93
N GLU A 503 -10.82 -0.21 -23.40
CA GLU A 503 -9.69 -0.04 -22.47
C GLU A 503 -9.88 -0.83 -21.17
N GLU A 504 -11.00 -0.58 -20.50
CA GLU A 504 -11.37 -1.22 -19.24
C GLU A 504 -11.59 -2.72 -19.44
N GLY A 505 -12.24 -3.10 -20.54
CA GLY A 505 -12.43 -4.49 -20.92
C GLY A 505 -11.15 -5.24 -21.27
N TYR A 506 -10.17 -4.57 -21.89
CA TYR A 506 -8.84 -5.11 -22.10
C TYR A 506 -8.14 -5.43 -20.77
N CYS A 507 -8.21 -4.50 -19.81
CA CYS A 507 -7.62 -4.70 -18.47
C CYS A 507 -8.28 -5.88 -17.75
N ASP A 508 -9.61 -6.03 -17.88
CA ASP A 508 -10.39 -7.15 -17.35
C ASP A 508 -9.92 -8.52 -17.86
N VAL A 509 -9.84 -8.66 -19.19
CA VAL A 509 -9.50 -9.94 -19.86
C VAL A 509 -8.05 -10.32 -19.60
N GLU A 510 -7.11 -9.39 -19.80
CA GLU A 510 -5.68 -9.70 -19.64
C GLU A 510 -5.32 -9.98 -18.19
N SER A 511 -5.94 -9.26 -17.24
CA SER A 511 -5.80 -9.57 -15.83
C SER A 511 -6.29 -10.97 -15.51
N ALA A 512 -7.50 -11.31 -15.95
CA ALA A 512 -8.10 -12.61 -15.65
C ALA A 512 -7.22 -13.77 -16.13
N ARG A 513 -6.65 -13.66 -17.34
CA ARG A 513 -5.73 -14.67 -17.90
C ARG A 513 -4.47 -14.86 -17.06
N ILE A 514 -3.80 -13.78 -16.65
CA ILE A 514 -2.59 -13.88 -15.83
C ILE A 514 -2.92 -14.47 -14.46
N VAL A 515 -3.90 -13.90 -13.78
CA VAL A 515 -4.19 -14.24 -12.40
C VAL A 515 -4.75 -15.65 -12.28
N PHE A 516 -5.58 -16.10 -13.24
CA PHE A 516 -6.08 -17.47 -13.29
C PHE A 516 -4.95 -18.49 -13.49
N ARG A 517 -3.95 -18.18 -14.34
CA ARG A 517 -2.75 -19.01 -14.49
C ARG A 517 -1.94 -19.06 -13.20
N LEU A 518 -1.75 -17.94 -12.50
CA LEU A 518 -1.07 -17.90 -11.21
C LEU A 518 -1.83 -18.70 -10.13
N LEU A 519 -3.16 -18.65 -10.13
CA LEU A 519 -4.00 -19.47 -9.26
C LEU A 519 -3.77 -20.97 -9.53
N LYS A 520 -3.79 -21.40 -10.81
CA LYS A 520 -3.47 -22.79 -11.20
C LYS A 520 -2.09 -23.22 -10.69
N GLN A 521 -1.07 -22.34 -10.78
CA GLN A 521 0.26 -22.63 -10.23
C GLN A 521 0.25 -22.74 -8.69
N ALA A 522 -0.46 -21.84 -8.01
CA ALA A 522 -0.57 -21.84 -6.55
C ALA A 522 -1.23 -23.12 -6.02
N LEU A 523 -2.30 -23.58 -6.69
CA LEU A 523 -3.03 -24.81 -6.38
C LEU A 523 -2.27 -26.07 -6.83
N GLY A 524 -1.54 -26.05 -7.94
CA GLY A 524 -0.75 -27.19 -8.39
C GLY A 524 0.45 -27.50 -7.49
N ALA A 525 1.00 -26.47 -6.83
CA ALA A 525 2.14 -26.61 -5.92
C ALA A 525 1.81 -27.31 -4.59
N THR A 526 0.54 -27.39 -4.16
CA THR A 526 0.14 -28.10 -2.92
C THR A 526 0.33 -29.61 -3.02
N ARG A 527 0.17 -30.18 -4.22
CA ARG A 527 0.32 -31.63 -4.47
C ARG A 527 1.77 -32.11 -4.32
N LYS A 528 2.75 -31.20 -4.38
CA LYS A 528 4.18 -31.49 -4.14
C LYS A 528 4.54 -30.94 -2.76
N LYS A 529 4.60 -31.80 -1.73
CA LYS A 529 4.90 -31.49 -0.30
C LYS A 529 5.57 -30.10 -0.11
N ARG A 530 4.76 -29.09 0.23
CA ARG A 530 5.26 -27.77 0.62
C ARG A 530 5.97 -27.90 1.97
N SER A 531 7.28 -27.68 2.01
CA SER A 531 7.96 -27.45 3.29
C SER A 531 7.69 -26.02 3.76
N SER A 532 7.62 -25.82 5.07
CA SER A 532 7.34 -24.53 5.73
C SER A 532 8.38 -23.43 5.47
N ASN A 533 9.48 -23.74 4.76
CA ASN A 533 10.63 -22.84 4.56
C ASN A 533 10.75 -22.25 3.13
N HIS A 534 9.79 -22.47 2.23
CA HIS A 534 9.93 -22.01 0.84
C HIS A 534 9.16 -20.73 0.53
N HIS A 535 9.90 -19.61 0.54
CA HIS A 535 9.48 -18.30 0.04
C HIS A 535 9.11 -18.26 -1.45
N LYS A 536 9.27 -19.36 -2.20
CA LYS A 536 9.05 -19.44 -3.65
C LYS A 536 7.60 -19.72 -4.04
N TYR A 537 6.74 -20.09 -3.08
CA TYR A 537 5.35 -20.45 -3.39
C TYR A 537 4.41 -19.26 -3.28
N LEU A 538 3.52 -19.16 -4.27
CA LEU A 538 2.37 -18.27 -4.24
C LEU A 538 1.45 -18.59 -3.05
N PRO A 539 0.85 -17.55 -2.42
CA PRO A 539 0.03 -17.70 -1.22
C PRO A 539 -1.25 -18.48 -1.51
N LEU A 540 -1.72 -19.24 -0.52
CA LEU A 540 -3.06 -19.82 -0.49
C LEU A 540 -4.04 -19.04 0.40
N PHE A 541 -3.54 -18.04 1.13
CA PHE A 541 -4.33 -17.24 2.05
C PHE A 541 -5.01 -18.03 3.16
N ASN A 542 -4.28 -18.96 3.78
CA ASN A 542 -4.75 -19.81 4.87
C ASN A 542 -4.80 -19.08 6.23
N TRP A 543 -4.96 -17.75 6.23
CA TRP A 543 -5.10 -16.99 7.47
C TRP A 543 -6.39 -17.41 8.19
N ARG A 544 -6.28 -17.56 9.52
CA ARG A 544 -7.35 -18.01 10.41
C ARG A 544 -7.23 -17.27 11.75
N PRO A 545 -8.35 -16.79 12.33
CA PRO A 545 -8.37 -16.31 13.71
C PRO A 545 -7.92 -17.40 14.69
N THR A 546 -7.22 -17.01 15.77
CA THR A 546 -6.70 -17.98 16.76
C THR A 546 -7.79 -18.86 17.38
N ASP A 547 -9.02 -18.36 17.45
CA ASP A 547 -10.14 -19.02 18.12
C ASP A 547 -11.09 -19.78 17.17
N ALA A 548 -10.89 -19.70 15.84
CA ALA A 548 -11.76 -20.42 14.91
C ALA A 548 -11.54 -21.96 15.05
N PRO A 549 -12.54 -22.83 14.90
CA PRO A 549 -12.40 -24.30 14.94
C PRO A 549 -11.61 -24.88 13.75
N GLU A 550 -10.92 -26.02 13.94
CA GLU A 550 -10.06 -26.59 12.90
C GLU A 550 -10.83 -27.23 11.75
N GLN A 551 -12.00 -27.80 12.06
CA GLN A 551 -12.88 -28.40 11.06
C GLN A 551 -13.56 -27.38 10.14
N GLU A 552 -13.72 -26.11 10.55
CA GLU A 552 -14.34 -25.07 9.71
C GLU A 552 -13.41 -24.55 8.61
N THR A 553 -12.11 -24.84 8.70
CA THR A 553 -11.09 -24.30 7.78
C THR A 553 -10.71 -25.20 6.61
N LEU A 554 -11.35 -26.35 6.44
CA LEU A 554 -11.19 -27.16 5.23
C LEU A 554 -12.04 -26.55 4.11
N LEU A 555 -11.63 -25.36 3.66
CA LEU A 555 -12.02 -24.87 2.35
C LEU A 555 -11.69 -25.94 1.33
N SER A 556 -12.65 -26.24 0.46
CA SER A 556 -12.55 -27.30 -0.55
C SER A 556 -11.14 -27.41 -1.12
N ASP A 557 -10.46 -28.52 -0.79
CA ASP A 557 -9.20 -28.95 -1.42
C ASP A 557 -9.41 -29.29 -2.91
N ASP A 558 -10.66 -29.26 -3.39
CA ASP A 558 -10.97 -29.42 -4.79
C ASP A 558 -10.47 -28.21 -5.59
N THR A 559 -9.43 -28.48 -6.36
CA THR A 559 -8.82 -27.54 -7.29
C THR A 559 -9.85 -26.97 -8.27
N ASN A 560 -10.77 -27.78 -8.79
CA ASN A 560 -11.75 -27.32 -9.78
C ASN A 560 -12.75 -26.34 -9.16
N GLU A 561 -13.20 -26.60 -7.93
CA GLU A 561 -14.08 -25.67 -7.22
C GLU A 561 -13.37 -24.34 -6.93
N GLN A 562 -12.10 -24.36 -6.53
CA GLN A 562 -11.32 -23.12 -6.38
C GLN A 562 -11.19 -22.37 -7.71
N LEU A 563 -11.00 -23.08 -8.83
CA LEU A 563 -10.96 -22.44 -10.16
C LEU A 563 -12.32 -21.84 -10.55
N LYS A 564 -13.46 -22.45 -10.16
CA LYS A 564 -14.79 -21.85 -10.44
C LYS A 564 -15.01 -20.60 -9.59
N TRP A 565 -14.61 -20.65 -8.32
CA TRP A 565 -14.68 -19.53 -7.40
C TRP A 565 -13.87 -18.31 -7.83
N PHE A 566 -12.84 -18.49 -8.67
CA PHE A 566 -12.19 -17.37 -9.34
C PHE A 566 -13.20 -16.57 -10.19
N PHE A 567 -13.93 -17.22 -11.09
CA PHE A 567 -14.88 -16.54 -11.97
C PHE A 567 -16.09 -15.99 -11.22
N TYR A 568 -16.58 -16.72 -10.20
CA TYR A 568 -17.63 -16.20 -9.33
C TYR A 568 -17.19 -14.95 -8.58
N ALA A 569 -15.95 -14.92 -8.06
CA ALA A 569 -15.44 -13.75 -7.38
C ALA A 569 -15.23 -12.55 -8.32
N VAL A 570 -14.73 -12.78 -9.54
CA VAL A 570 -14.65 -11.74 -10.59
C VAL A 570 -16.03 -11.12 -10.83
N GLN A 571 -17.08 -11.95 -10.96
CA GLN A 571 -18.44 -11.43 -11.13
C GLN A 571 -18.98 -10.72 -9.87
N LEU A 572 -18.70 -11.23 -8.67
CA LEU A 572 -19.13 -10.62 -7.40
C LEU A 572 -18.51 -9.23 -7.15
N VAL A 573 -17.36 -8.90 -7.76
CA VAL A 573 -16.78 -7.56 -7.66
C VAL A 573 -17.75 -6.49 -8.17
N SER A 574 -18.40 -6.76 -9.29
CA SER A 574 -19.29 -5.84 -10.02
C SER A 574 -20.76 -6.27 -9.97
N CYS A 575 -21.20 -7.04 -8.96
CA CYS A 575 -22.63 -7.32 -8.83
C CYS A 575 -23.40 -6.05 -8.42
N GLU A 576 -24.44 -5.74 -9.18
CA GLU A 576 -25.49 -4.78 -8.82
C GLU A 576 -26.81 -5.53 -8.78
N VAL A 577 -27.40 -5.69 -7.60
CA VAL A 577 -28.63 -6.48 -7.46
C VAL A 577 -29.83 -5.61 -7.80
N ASP A 578 -30.62 -6.04 -8.79
CA ASP A 578 -31.81 -5.32 -9.29
C ASP A 578 -31.52 -3.87 -9.76
N PRO A 579 -30.63 -3.69 -10.75
CA PRO A 579 -30.22 -2.37 -11.20
C PRO A 579 -31.37 -1.63 -11.90
N SER A 580 -31.61 -0.39 -11.48
CA SER A 580 -32.59 0.47 -12.14
C SER A 580 -32.21 0.76 -13.60
N ASP A 581 -33.19 1.04 -14.45
CA ASP A 581 -32.95 1.43 -15.85
C ASP A 581 -32.09 2.69 -15.98
N GLU A 582 -32.18 3.60 -15.02
CA GLU A 582 -31.31 4.79 -14.97
C GLU A 582 -29.85 4.42 -14.69
N PHE A 583 -29.61 3.47 -13.79
CA PHE A 583 -28.27 2.96 -13.53
C PHE A 583 -27.70 2.26 -14.76
N LYS A 584 -28.48 1.37 -15.39
CA LYS A 584 -28.07 0.70 -16.64
C LYS A 584 -27.79 1.71 -17.75
N TYR A 585 -28.64 2.72 -17.91
CA TYR A 585 -28.46 3.78 -18.90
C TYR A 585 -27.14 4.52 -18.69
N ARG A 586 -26.84 4.96 -17.46
CA ARG A 586 -25.56 5.61 -17.14
C ARG A 586 -24.37 4.68 -17.34
N GLN A 587 -24.48 3.39 -17.02
CA GLN A 587 -23.43 2.42 -17.31
C GLN A 587 -23.17 2.26 -18.81
N LEU A 588 -24.22 2.23 -19.65
CA LEU A 588 -24.05 2.13 -21.09
C LEU A 588 -23.38 3.38 -21.66
N HIS A 589 -23.87 4.57 -21.29
CA HIS A 589 -23.60 5.82 -22.00
C HIS A 589 -22.55 6.72 -21.35
N ASP A 590 -22.44 6.71 -20.02
CA ASP A 590 -21.60 7.67 -19.26
C ASP A 590 -20.36 7.02 -18.66
N ASP A 591 -20.46 5.76 -18.23
CA ASP A 591 -19.34 4.99 -17.69
C ASP A 591 -18.35 4.56 -18.80
N VAL A 592 -17.07 4.44 -18.48
CA VAL A 592 -16.04 3.86 -19.37
C VAL A 592 -15.92 2.34 -19.19
N HIS A 593 -16.30 1.81 -18.03
CA HIS A 593 -16.25 0.37 -17.76
C HIS A 593 -17.36 -0.35 -18.55
N PRO A 594 -17.13 -1.59 -19.03
CA PRO A 594 -18.23 -2.41 -19.51
C PRO A 594 -19.26 -2.56 -18.40
N GLY A 595 -20.55 -2.58 -18.76
CA GLY A 595 -21.62 -2.72 -17.78
C GLY A 595 -21.45 -3.96 -16.89
N ASP A 596 -21.95 -3.89 -15.66
CA ASP A 596 -21.73 -4.90 -14.61
C ASP A 596 -22.13 -6.32 -15.02
N GLN A 597 -23.19 -6.43 -15.82
CA GLN A 597 -23.73 -7.66 -16.41
C GLN A 597 -22.94 -8.22 -17.59
N ILE A 598 -21.94 -7.49 -18.06
CA ILE A 598 -21.16 -7.84 -19.25
C ILE A 598 -19.71 -8.13 -18.90
N ARG A 599 -19.12 -7.50 -17.88
CA ARG A 599 -17.68 -7.65 -17.56
C ARG A 599 -17.24 -9.12 -17.45
N ALA A 600 -17.82 -9.90 -16.55
CA ALA A 600 -17.37 -11.28 -16.34
C ALA A 600 -17.79 -12.23 -17.47
N ASN A 601 -18.96 -12.01 -18.08
CA ASN A 601 -19.38 -12.73 -19.29
C ASN A 601 -18.40 -12.50 -20.46
N ALA A 602 -17.97 -11.27 -20.67
CA ALA A 602 -16.99 -10.91 -21.70
C ALA A 602 -15.60 -11.52 -21.43
N ILE A 603 -15.20 -11.66 -20.16
CA ILE A 603 -14.00 -12.42 -19.77
C ILE A 603 -14.17 -13.90 -20.10
N ALA A 604 -15.30 -14.51 -19.71
CA ALA A 604 -15.59 -15.92 -19.92
C ALA A 604 -15.48 -16.32 -21.41
N ILE A 605 -16.06 -15.51 -22.29
CA ILE A 605 -16.04 -15.68 -23.75
C ILE A 605 -14.62 -15.58 -24.34
N GLN A 606 -13.70 -14.87 -23.66
CA GLN A 606 -12.31 -14.67 -24.08
C GLN A 606 -11.34 -15.67 -23.42
N MET A 607 -11.83 -16.63 -22.63
CA MET A 607 -11.02 -17.60 -21.88
C MET A 607 -11.50 -19.04 -22.13
N PRO A 608 -10.79 -19.83 -22.96
CA PRO A 608 -11.11 -21.25 -23.17
C PRO A 608 -11.24 -22.03 -21.86
N GLU A 609 -10.44 -21.67 -20.85
CA GLU A 609 -10.47 -22.31 -19.55
C GLU A 609 -11.81 -22.17 -18.82
N PHE A 610 -12.60 -21.12 -19.10
CA PHE A 610 -13.94 -20.98 -18.58
C PHE A 610 -14.87 -22.04 -19.21
N SER A 611 -14.86 -22.14 -20.54
CA SER A 611 -15.68 -23.12 -21.27
C SER A 611 -15.36 -24.55 -20.83
N ASP A 612 -14.07 -24.88 -20.68
CA ASP A 612 -13.64 -26.19 -20.17
C ASP A 612 -14.14 -26.47 -18.74
N LEU A 613 -14.00 -25.47 -17.86
CA LEU A 613 -14.29 -25.63 -16.43
C LEU A 613 -15.78 -25.75 -16.12
N PHE A 614 -16.61 -25.05 -16.89
CA PHE A 614 -18.07 -25.07 -16.77
C PHE A 614 -18.75 -26.00 -17.78
N ALA A 615 -17.97 -26.70 -18.61
CA ALA A 615 -18.44 -27.60 -19.67
C ALA A 615 -19.42 -26.91 -20.65
N CYS A 616 -19.11 -25.67 -21.04
CA CYS A 616 -19.89 -24.92 -22.00
C CYS A 616 -19.76 -25.51 -23.41
N LYS A 617 -20.82 -25.40 -24.20
CA LYS A 617 -20.90 -25.94 -25.56
C LYS A 617 -21.10 -24.82 -26.57
N GLU A 618 -20.73 -25.08 -27.82
CA GLU A 618 -21.02 -24.17 -28.92
C GLU A 618 -22.52 -23.84 -28.95
N GLY A 619 -22.85 -22.54 -28.98
CA GLY A 619 -24.21 -22.02 -28.87
C GLY A 619 -24.58 -21.49 -27.48
N ASP A 620 -23.86 -21.88 -26.42
CA ASP A 620 -24.02 -21.26 -25.11
C ASP A 620 -23.51 -19.80 -25.15
N GLY A 621 -24.14 -18.90 -24.38
CA GLY A 621 -23.83 -17.46 -24.39
C GLY A 621 -22.38 -17.13 -24.03
N ASN A 622 -21.80 -17.88 -23.10
CA ASN A 622 -20.43 -17.76 -22.61
C ASN A 622 -19.49 -18.84 -23.14
N TYR A 623 -19.85 -19.51 -24.23
CA TYR A 623 -18.91 -20.36 -24.93
C TYR A 623 -17.79 -19.50 -25.53
N VAL A 624 -16.56 -20.02 -25.46
CA VAL A 624 -15.36 -19.33 -25.94
C VAL A 624 -15.47 -18.95 -27.41
N GLU A 625 -14.97 -17.78 -27.77
CA GLU A 625 -14.88 -17.37 -29.17
C GLU A 625 -13.98 -18.29 -29.99
N LYS A 626 -14.15 -18.21 -31.31
CA LYS A 626 -13.20 -18.81 -32.24
C LYS A 626 -11.82 -18.19 -32.06
N GLN A 627 -10.79 -18.98 -32.36
CA GLN A 627 -9.39 -18.62 -32.10
C GLN A 627 -8.97 -17.28 -32.75
N ASP A 628 -9.54 -16.93 -33.90
CA ASP A 628 -9.28 -15.68 -34.63
C ASP A 628 -10.02 -14.46 -34.06
N GLN A 629 -11.00 -14.67 -33.17
CA GLN A 629 -11.77 -13.67 -32.45
C GLN A 629 -11.31 -13.49 -30.99
N LEU A 630 -10.37 -14.32 -30.52
CA LEU A 630 -9.73 -14.14 -29.22
C LEU A 630 -8.77 -12.94 -29.28
N CYS A 631 -9.13 -11.88 -28.55
CA CYS A 631 -8.30 -10.69 -28.43
C CYS A 631 -7.16 -10.95 -27.45
N ALA A 632 -5.95 -10.55 -27.79
CA ALA A 632 -4.78 -10.65 -26.92
C ALA A 632 -3.69 -9.70 -27.41
N LEU A 633 -3.41 -8.63 -26.66
CA LEU A 633 -2.40 -7.64 -27.07
C LEU A 633 -0.97 -8.16 -26.86
N TYR A 634 -0.71 -8.76 -25.70
CA TYR A 634 0.59 -9.31 -25.33
C TYR A 634 0.47 -10.82 -25.06
N PRO A 635 0.19 -11.62 -26.11
CA PRO A 635 -0.06 -13.04 -25.92
C PRO A 635 1.19 -13.73 -25.37
N HIS A 636 0.99 -14.56 -24.34
CA HIS A 636 2.01 -15.49 -23.90
C HIS A 636 2.31 -16.46 -25.06
N GLN A 637 3.57 -16.68 -25.42
CA GLN A 637 3.90 -17.80 -26.31
C GLN A 637 3.58 -19.07 -25.53
N GLN A 638 2.46 -19.74 -25.84
CA GLN A 638 2.28 -21.09 -25.33
C GLN A 638 3.53 -21.87 -25.75
N ALA A 639 4.24 -22.45 -24.79
CA ALA A 639 5.25 -23.45 -25.11
C ALA A 639 4.57 -24.41 -26.09
N LYS A 640 5.18 -24.58 -27.29
CA LYS A 640 4.62 -25.39 -28.38
C LYS A 640 3.84 -26.57 -27.78
N PRO A 641 2.56 -26.76 -28.14
CA PRO A 641 1.76 -27.82 -27.56
C PRO A 641 2.58 -29.10 -27.64
N MET A 642 2.76 -29.75 -26.49
CA MET A 642 3.50 -31.00 -26.35
C MET A 642 2.66 -32.15 -26.94
N THR A 643 2.09 -31.95 -28.13
CA THR A 643 1.20 -32.87 -28.85
C THR A 643 1.97 -33.81 -29.78
N ASP A 644 3.25 -33.56 -30.04
CA ASP A 644 4.08 -34.43 -30.89
C ASP A 644 4.75 -35.59 -30.14
N PHE A 645 4.48 -35.78 -28.83
CA PHE A 645 5.09 -36.88 -28.04
C PHE A 645 4.11 -37.94 -27.53
N PHE A 646 2.81 -37.82 -27.80
CA PHE A 646 1.79 -38.80 -27.40
C PHE A 646 0.96 -39.32 -28.57
N ILE A 647 1.62 -39.70 -29.67
CA ILE A 647 1.08 -40.70 -30.61
C ILE A 647 2.18 -41.71 -30.93
N SER A 648 2.42 -42.63 -30.01
CA SER A 648 3.01 -43.95 -30.29
C SER A 648 3.12 -44.73 -28.98
N SER A 649 2.76 -46.01 -29.03
CA SER A 649 2.85 -47.06 -27.99
C SER A 649 1.75 -47.11 -26.92
N SER A 650 0.62 -47.72 -27.30
CA SER A 650 0.05 -48.79 -26.47
C SER A 650 1.10 -49.90 -26.29
N PRO A 651 1.15 -50.56 -25.12
CA PRO A 651 0.69 -51.95 -25.15
C PRO A 651 -0.08 -52.39 -23.90
N ASN A 652 -1.04 -53.29 -24.15
CA ASN A 652 -1.54 -54.28 -23.20
C ASN A 652 -0.37 -55.04 -22.54
N ILE A 653 -0.52 -55.43 -21.28
CA ILE A 653 -0.41 -56.81 -20.75
C ILE A 653 -0.16 -56.80 -19.22
N SER A 654 -1.07 -57.51 -18.54
CA SER A 654 -0.90 -58.44 -17.40
C SER A 654 0.16 -58.23 -16.32
N ALA A 655 -0.35 -58.38 -15.09
CA ALA A 655 0.35 -58.71 -13.85
C ALA A 655 1.49 -59.74 -13.98
N THR A 656 2.55 -59.54 -13.19
CA THR A 656 3.22 -60.60 -12.42
C THR A 656 4.09 -60.01 -11.30
N TYR A 657 3.87 -60.54 -10.09
CA TYR A 657 4.68 -60.34 -8.90
C TYR A 657 6.08 -60.98 -9.08
N ARG A 658 7.15 -60.28 -8.67
CA ARG A 658 8.38 -60.96 -8.24
C ARG A 658 9.20 -60.09 -7.27
N THR A 659 9.32 -60.61 -6.05
CA THR A 659 10.22 -60.19 -4.98
C THR A 659 11.67 -60.50 -5.34
N SER A 660 12.61 -59.60 -5.04
CA SER A 660 13.97 -60.02 -4.68
C SER A 660 14.67 -59.05 -3.73
N LYS A 661 15.36 -59.68 -2.77
CA LYS A 661 16.15 -59.17 -1.63
C LYS A 661 17.29 -58.24 -2.06
N MET A 662 17.63 -57.27 -1.20
CA MET A 662 18.97 -56.71 -1.12
C MET A 662 19.45 -56.69 0.33
N GLY A 663 20.64 -57.27 0.54
CA GLY A 663 21.25 -57.55 1.84
C GLY A 663 22.09 -56.40 2.40
N TYR A 664 22.24 -56.43 3.71
CA TYR A 664 23.13 -55.62 4.53
C TYR A 664 24.60 -56.01 4.34
N ALA A 665 25.49 -55.02 4.31
CA ALA A 665 26.89 -55.20 4.67
C ALA A 665 27.44 -53.95 5.39
N THR A 666 27.77 -54.17 6.66
CA THR A 666 28.48 -53.28 7.59
C THR A 666 29.97 -53.14 7.24
N ARG A 667 30.55 -51.95 7.47
CA ARG A 667 31.99 -51.86 7.81
C ARG A 667 32.30 -50.64 8.67
N ALA A 668 32.76 -50.91 9.89
CA ALA A 668 33.39 -49.97 10.80
C ALA A 668 34.90 -49.88 10.51
N SER A 669 35.50 -48.71 10.75
CA SER A 669 36.92 -48.63 11.08
C SER A 669 37.21 -47.42 11.98
N VAL A 670 37.98 -47.70 13.02
CA VAL A 670 38.45 -46.81 14.09
C VAL A 670 39.89 -46.39 13.76
N SER A 671 40.25 -45.14 14.02
CA SER A 671 41.66 -44.74 14.15
C SER A 671 41.85 -43.69 15.26
N ARG A 672 42.71 -44.04 16.21
CA ARG A 672 43.10 -43.29 17.41
C ARG A 672 44.15 -42.22 17.07
N ARG A 673 44.10 -41.07 17.76
CA ARG A 673 45.21 -40.09 17.83
C ARG A 673 45.93 -40.17 19.18
N PRO A 674 47.25 -39.92 19.22
CA PRO A 674 48.08 -40.05 20.43
C PRO A 674 48.07 -38.78 21.30
N GLY A 675 48.24 -38.97 22.60
CA GLY A 675 48.26 -37.91 23.61
C GLY A 675 49.62 -37.21 23.78
N ARG A 676 49.59 -36.05 24.45
CA ARG A 676 50.73 -35.37 25.10
C ARG A 676 50.23 -34.18 25.96
N PRO A 677 51.04 -33.59 26.86
CA PRO A 677 51.03 -33.90 28.29
C PRO A 677 50.62 -32.72 29.20
N ALA A 678 50.46 -33.01 30.48
CA ALA A 678 50.15 -32.06 31.55
C ALA A 678 51.35 -31.21 31.99
N GLY A 679 51.09 -29.98 32.42
CA GLY A 679 51.85 -29.30 33.49
C GLY A 679 52.47 -27.94 33.16
N ARG A 680 51.86 -26.86 33.64
CA ARG A 680 52.53 -25.68 34.26
C ARG A 680 51.49 -24.82 34.99
N PRO A 681 51.72 -24.42 36.27
CA PRO A 681 50.81 -23.52 36.98
C PRO A 681 51.07 -22.06 36.55
N PRO A 682 50.03 -21.20 36.46
CA PRO A 682 50.21 -19.81 36.08
C PRO A 682 50.70 -18.96 37.26
N LYS A 683 51.68 -18.08 36.98
CA LYS A 683 52.17 -17.04 37.87
C LYS A 683 51.08 -15.99 38.12
N LYS A 684 50.85 -15.63 39.39
CA LYS A 684 49.97 -14.52 39.79
C LYS A 684 50.66 -13.18 39.50
N HIS A 685 50.00 -12.30 38.74
CA HIS A 685 50.33 -10.88 38.67
C HIS A 685 49.36 -10.08 39.56
N PRO A 686 49.80 -8.98 40.19
CA PRO A 686 48.99 -8.21 41.12
C PRO A 686 47.89 -7.44 40.39
N VAL A 687 46.67 -7.54 40.92
CA VAL A 687 45.49 -6.80 40.46
C VAL A 687 45.65 -5.33 40.88
N LYS A 688 45.76 -4.41 39.90
CA LYS A 688 45.60 -2.97 40.15
C LYS A 688 44.12 -2.64 40.37
N ALA A 689 43.83 -1.85 41.39
CA ALA A 689 42.49 -1.38 41.73
C ALA A 689 41.84 -0.58 40.57
N PRO A 690 40.50 -0.63 40.39
CA PRO A 690 39.82 0.13 39.36
C PRO A 690 39.76 1.62 39.73
N TYR A 691 40.02 2.47 38.75
CA TYR A 691 39.75 3.91 38.78
C TYR A 691 38.28 4.19 39.15
N ALA A 692 38.05 5.03 40.16
CA ALA A 692 36.73 5.54 40.49
C ALA A 692 36.29 6.55 39.41
N CYS A 693 35.33 6.19 38.57
CA CYS A 693 34.67 7.13 37.65
C CYS A 693 33.48 7.79 38.38
N ALA A 694 33.37 9.12 38.27
CA ALA A 694 32.18 9.85 38.69
C ALA A 694 30.93 9.35 37.93
N PRO A 695 29.74 9.31 38.56
CA PRO A 695 28.51 8.88 37.89
C PRO A 695 28.16 9.84 36.75
N ARG A 696 28.04 9.32 35.52
CA ARG A 696 27.56 10.08 34.35
C ARG A 696 26.09 9.75 34.07
N SER A 697 25.26 10.76 33.82
CA SER A 697 23.86 10.60 33.40
C SER A 697 23.73 10.46 31.86
N PHE A 698 22.59 9.96 31.37
CA PHE A 698 22.35 9.84 29.92
C PHE A 698 22.25 11.22 29.25
N ASP A 699 21.82 12.26 29.98
CA ASP A 699 21.80 13.65 29.49
C ASP A 699 23.20 14.14 29.13
N LEU A 700 24.18 13.91 30.00
CA LEU A 700 25.56 14.35 29.76
C LEU A 700 26.18 13.58 28.58
N LEU A 701 25.88 12.29 28.46
CA LEU A 701 26.33 11.49 27.33
C LEU A 701 25.67 11.94 26.01
N GLU A 702 24.38 12.29 26.04
CA GLU A 702 23.66 12.81 24.88
C GLU A 702 24.23 14.17 24.44
N GLN A 703 24.47 15.08 25.38
CA GLN A 703 25.11 16.38 25.11
C GLN A 703 26.53 16.25 24.56
N ASP A 704 27.31 15.28 25.06
CA ASP A 704 28.65 14.97 24.52
C ASP A 704 28.57 14.50 23.06
N ILE A 705 27.58 13.67 22.73
CA ILE A 705 27.35 13.18 21.36
C ILE A 705 26.82 14.30 20.45
N ASP A 706 25.93 15.17 20.94
CA ASP A 706 25.36 16.25 20.14
C ASP A 706 26.39 17.33 19.80
N ARG A 707 27.24 17.71 20.77
CA ARG A 707 28.37 18.61 20.52
C ARG A 707 29.30 18.07 19.45
N TYR A 708 29.48 16.75 19.44
CA TYR A 708 30.28 16.04 18.44
C TYR A 708 29.62 16.04 17.07
N LEU A 709 28.34 15.67 16.98
CA LEU A 709 27.60 15.64 15.71
C LEU A 709 27.46 17.04 15.08
N ALA A 710 27.44 18.08 15.89
CA ALA A 710 27.42 19.47 15.45
C ALA A 710 28.80 20.02 15.00
N GLY A 711 29.88 19.24 15.12
CA GLY A 711 31.22 19.68 14.69
C GLY A 711 31.85 20.78 15.55
N THR A 712 31.33 21.02 16.76
CA THR A 712 31.70 22.17 17.62
C THR A 712 32.95 21.96 18.48
N VAL A 713 33.66 20.84 18.33
CA VAL A 713 34.87 20.52 19.12
C VAL A 713 36.11 20.64 18.24
N SER A 714 36.91 21.69 18.44
CA SER A 714 38.07 22.05 17.59
C SER A 714 39.40 21.39 17.99
N ASP A 715 39.50 20.76 19.17
CA ASP A 715 40.75 20.18 19.67
C ASP A 715 40.75 18.65 19.59
N VAL A 716 41.01 18.11 18.39
CA VAL A 716 40.76 16.70 18.10
C VAL A 716 42.02 15.94 17.70
N LYS A 717 42.93 15.79 18.66
CA LYS A 717 43.89 14.67 18.67
C LYS A 717 43.27 13.35 19.15
N THR A 718 41.99 13.33 19.53
CA THR A 718 41.35 12.11 20.03
C THR A 718 39.90 11.89 19.57
N LEU A 719 39.55 12.21 18.32
CA LEU A 719 38.24 11.87 17.69
C LEU A 719 37.87 10.41 17.98
N LYS A 720 38.87 9.56 17.79
CA LYS A 720 38.87 8.14 18.08
C LYS A 720 38.57 7.83 19.55
N ASN A 721 39.18 8.53 20.51
CA ASN A 721 38.94 8.24 21.92
C ASN A 721 37.58 8.78 22.38
N THR A 722 37.10 9.90 21.85
CA THR A 722 35.77 10.44 22.19
C THR A 722 34.67 9.47 21.77
N VAL A 723 34.71 8.96 20.53
CA VAL A 723 33.75 7.97 20.06
C VAL A 723 33.85 6.67 20.86
N ILE A 724 35.06 6.19 21.14
CA ILE A 724 35.26 4.99 21.95
C ILE A 724 34.74 5.17 23.38
N VAL A 725 34.98 6.33 24.00
CA VAL A 725 34.51 6.66 25.36
C VAL A 725 33.00 6.81 25.39
N ALA A 726 32.37 7.41 24.37
CA ALA A 726 30.92 7.51 24.29
C ALA A 726 30.26 6.13 24.17
N ILE A 727 30.81 5.26 23.31
CA ILE A 727 30.38 3.86 23.17
C ILE A 727 30.57 3.11 24.49
N ASP A 728 31.76 3.16 25.10
CA ASP A 728 32.05 2.46 26.35
C ASP A 728 31.14 2.94 27.50
N ASN A 729 30.92 4.25 27.61
CA ASN A 729 30.03 4.82 28.62
C ASN A 729 28.58 4.36 28.42
N PHE A 730 28.07 4.36 27.19
CA PHE A 730 26.72 3.87 26.91
C PHE A 730 26.53 2.42 27.34
N PHE A 731 27.44 1.53 26.92
CA PHE A 731 27.36 0.13 27.28
C PHE A 731 27.56 -0.09 28.79
N ARG A 732 28.43 0.67 29.45
CA ARG A 732 28.60 0.63 30.91
C ARG A 732 27.36 1.10 31.65
N MET A 733 26.73 2.19 31.21
CA MET A 733 25.51 2.71 31.81
C MET A 733 24.35 1.75 31.64
N ILE A 734 24.30 1.04 30.50
CA ILE A 734 23.31 -0.02 30.29
C ILE A 734 23.56 -1.21 31.23
N THR A 735 24.83 -1.57 31.39
CA THR A 735 25.25 -2.76 32.15
C THR A 735 25.20 -2.53 33.67
N TYR A 736 25.48 -1.30 34.11
CA TYR A 736 25.58 -0.90 35.51
C TYR A 736 24.83 0.42 35.71
N PRO A 737 23.49 0.40 35.61
CA PRO A 737 22.72 1.62 35.78
C PRO A 737 22.86 2.12 37.23
N THR A 738 23.05 3.42 37.41
CA THR A 738 23.19 4.03 38.75
C THR A 738 21.87 4.03 39.54
N THR A 739 20.75 3.85 38.83
CA THR A 739 19.40 3.65 39.37
C THR A 739 18.86 2.33 38.82
N PRO A 740 18.05 1.57 39.57
CA PRO A 740 17.34 0.43 39.00
C PRO A 740 16.55 0.86 37.77
N TRP A 741 16.50 0.02 36.74
CA TRP A 741 15.63 0.28 35.60
C TRP A 741 14.17 0.25 36.07
N THR A 742 13.58 1.41 36.32
CA THR A 742 12.14 1.52 36.61
C THR A 742 11.36 1.53 35.29
N MET A 743 10.11 1.05 35.28
CA MET A 743 9.23 1.03 34.09
C MET A 743 8.77 2.43 33.63
N ASP A 744 9.54 3.47 33.96
CA ASP A 744 9.32 4.81 33.47
C ASP A 744 9.63 4.90 31.97
N PHE A 745 8.60 5.12 31.17
CA PHE A 745 8.69 5.33 29.72
C PHE A 745 9.66 6.45 29.32
N LYS A 746 9.88 7.46 30.18
CA LYS A 746 10.84 8.55 29.92
C LYS A 746 12.28 8.05 29.91
N THR A 747 12.65 7.18 30.84
CA THR A 747 13.99 6.56 30.87
C THR A 747 14.22 5.68 29.64
N ILE A 748 13.20 4.94 29.20
CA ILE A 748 13.24 4.12 27.97
C ILE A 748 13.44 4.98 26.71
N ASP A 749 12.65 6.04 26.57
CA ASP A 749 12.76 6.97 25.44
C ASP A 749 14.13 7.67 25.43
N HIS A 750 14.68 7.97 26.60
CA HIS A 750 16.01 8.57 26.73
C HIS A 750 17.10 7.64 26.19
N VAL A 751 17.10 6.39 26.64
CA VAL A 751 18.08 5.39 26.19
C VAL A 751 17.94 5.14 24.69
N ASP A 752 16.73 5.14 24.15
CA ASP A 752 16.49 4.93 22.71
C ASP A 752 17.02 6.11 21.85
N ARG A 753 16.92 7.35 22.35
CA ARG A 753 17.53 8.52 21.70
C ARG A 753 19.06 8.43 21.67
N VAL A 754 19.69 8.15 22.81
CA VAL A 754 21.15 8.00 22.91
C VAL A 754 21.65 6.83 22.06
N ARG A 755 20.92 5.71 22.06
CA ARG A 755 21.17 4.55 21.20
C ARG A 755 21.21 4.93 19.72
N SER A 756 20.18 5.61 19.23
CA SER A 756 20.09 6.02 17.82
C SER A 756 21.28 6.88 17.41
N LYS A 757 21.68 7.83 18.26
CA LYS A 757 22.85 8.68 18.03
C LYS A 757 24.16 7.88 18.03
N ILE A 758 24.30 6.89 18.91
CA ILE A 758 25.48 6.01 18.94
C ILE A 758 25.56 5.11 17.71
N VAL A 759 24.43 4.57 17.24
CA VAL A 759 24.43 3.78 16.00
C VAL A 759 24.85 4.65 14.82
N LYS A 760 24.35 5.88 14.74
CA LYS A 760 24.78 6.85 13.71
C LYS A 760 26.28 7.13 13.78
N LEU A 761 26.84 7.33 14.98
CA LEU A 761 28.29 7.49 15.16
C LEU A 761 29.06 6.24 14.72
N VAL A 762 28.59 5.06 15.09
CA VAL A 762 29.24 3.79 14.75
C VAL A 762 29.24 3.56 13.25
N ASP A 763 28.13 3.86 12.55
CA ASP A 763 28.03 3.78 11.10
C ASP A 763 28.97 4.79 10.41
N MET A 764 29.09 6.02 10.93
CA MET A 764 30.04 7.02 10.41
C MET A 764 31.51 6.57 10.50
N PHE A 765 31.86 5.78 11.53
CA PHE A 765 33.23 5.37 11.81
C PHE A 765 33.46 3.86 11.69
N SER A 766 32.57 3.13 11.02
CA SER A 766 32.62 1.66 10.88
C SER A 766 33.92 1.18 10.21
N HIS A 767 34.48 2.00 9.33
CA HIS A 767 35.78 1.77 8.67
C HIS A 767 36.97 1.75 9.65
N ARG A 768 36.81 2.22 10.89
CA ARG A 768 37.86 2.22 11.92
C ARG A 768 37.71 1.01 12.83
N LEU A 769 38.64 0.06 12.73
CA LEU A 769 38.67 -1.18 13.52
C LEU A 769 38.53 -0.96 15.05
N THR A 770 39.02 0.16 15.57
CA THR A 770 38.92 0.48 17.00
C THR A 770 37.52 0.86 17.47
N VAL A 771 36.70 1.50 16.61
CA VAL A 771 35.31 1.83 16.91
C VAL A 771 34.47 0.56 16.89
N VAL A 772 34.68 -0.28 15.86
CA VAL A 772 34.11 -1.64 15.79
C VAL A 772 34.47 -2.44 17.04
N SER A 773 35.74 -2.41 17.45
CA SER A 773 36.21 -3.12 18.65
C SER A 773 35.57 -2.60 19.93
N ALA A 774 35.42 -1.28 20.09
CA ALA A 774 34.75 -0.68 21.25
C ALA A 774 33.28 -1.10 21.32
N PHE A 775 32.58 -1.07 20.20
CA PHE A 775 31.18 -1.48 20.11
C PHE A 775 31.00 -2.97 20.43
N VAL A 776 31.84 -3.82 19.84
CA VAL A 776 31.85 -5.26 20.12
C VAL A 776 32.21 -5.57 21.58
N ASN A 777 33.14 -4.82 22.18
CA ASN A 777 33.49 -4.95 23.59
C ASN A 777 32.36 -4.48 24.52
N GLY A 778 31.61 -3.46 24.13
CA GLY A 778 30.41 -3.01 24.83
C GLY A 778 29.31 -4.08 24.85
N PHE A 779 29.05 -4.73 23.72
CA PHE A 779 28.17 -5.91 23.66
C PHE A 779 28.67 -7.04 24.56
N ARG A 780 29.98 -7.30 24.58
CA ARG A 780 30.58 -8.29 25.47
C ARG A 780 30.38 -7.93 26.94
N LEU A 781 30.45 -6.64 27.29
CA LEU A 781 30.23 -6.16 28.65
C LEU A 781 28.81 -6.48 29.12
N ILE A 782 27.81 -6.23 28.28
CA ILE A 782 26.41 -6.62 28.53
C ILE A 782 26.34 -8.15 28.75
N LEU A 783 26.80 -8.95 27.79
CA LEU A 783 26.70 -10.41 27.86
C LEU A 783 27.39 -11.01 29.10
N ASN A 784 28.54 -10.44 29.49
CA ASN A 784 29.25 -10.87 30.69
C ASN A 784 28.49 -10.54 31.99
N ALA A 785 27.77 -9.43 32.04
CA ALA A 785 26.97 -9.07 33.21
C ALA A 785 25.74 -9.99 33.37
N PHE A 786 25.12 -10.39 32.26
CA PHE A 786 24.08 -11.41 32.23
C PHE A 786 24.56 -12.76 32.79
N ASN A 787 25.83 -13.11 32.55
CA ASN A 787 26.40 -14.41 32.94
C ASN A 787 26.87 -14.51 34.41
N GLY A 788 26.68 -13.49 35.26
CA GLY A 788 27.12 -13.66 36.66
C GLY A 788 27.00 -12.47 37.62
N ARG A 789 26.47 -11.32 37.20
CA ARG A 789 26.35 -10.15 38.10
C ARG A 789 24.96 -9.50 38.14
N MET A 790 24.13 -9.72 37.13
CA MET A 790 22.73 -9.29 37.16
C MET A 790 21.89 -10.23 38.03
N ASN A 791 21.07 -9.67 38.93
CA ASN A 791 20.13 -10.45 39.71
C ASN A 791 19.04 -11.06 38.78
N ALA A 792 18.26 -12.01 39.28
CA ALA A 792 17.25 -12.70 38.47
C ALA A 792 16.13 -11.78 37.95
N ALA A 793 15.88 -10.63 38.59
CA ALA A 793 14.87 -9.66 38.14
C ALA A 793 15.37 -8.87 36.93
N ASP A 794 16.65 -8.48 36.92
CA ASP A 794 17.25 -7.74 35.81
C ASP A 794 17.45 -8.62 34.56
N ARG A 795 17.60 -9.95 34.73
CA ARG A 795 17.72 -10.91 33.61
C ARG A 795 16.41 -11.12 32.85
N LYS A 796 15.26 -10.92 33.49
CA LYS A 796 13.93 -11.12 32.89
C LYS A 796 13.44 -9.94 32.04
N TRP A 797 14.28 -8.94 31.78
CA TRP A 797 13.83 -7.66 31.22
C TRP A 797 13.75 -7.64 29.68
N PRO A 798 12.55 -7.47 29.08
CA PRO A 798 12.36 -7.38 27.62
C PRO A 798 13.05 -6.18 26.97
N PHE A 799 13.36 -5.13 27.72
CA PHE A 799 13.94 -3.90 27.18
C PHE A 799 15.35 -4.11 26.63
N ILE A 800 16.23 -4.85 27.30
CA ILE A 800 17.59 -5.10 26.79
C ILE A 800 17.53 -5.92 25.49
N LYS A 801 16.60 -6.87 25.40
CA LYS A 801 16.33 -7.61 24.15
C LYS A 801 15.89 -6.67 23.02
N VAL A 802 14.92 -5.80 23.29
CA VAL A 802 14.43 -4.80 22.32
C VAL A 802 15.55 -3.85 21.92
N LEU A 803 16.35 -3.41 22.88
CA LEU A 803 17.47 -2.50 22.67
C LEU A 803 18.55 -3.13 21.78
N LEU A 804 19.01 -4.34 22.10
CA LEU A 804 20.03 -5.06 21.30
C LEU A 804 19.51 -5.38 19.90
N THR A 805 18.24 -5.79 19.79
CA THR A 805 17.61 -6.07 18.48
C THR A 805 17.53 -4.81 17.63
N ARG A 806 17.17 -3.66 18.23
CA ARG A 806 17.12 -2.37 17.52
C ARG A 806 18.52 -1.87 17.16
N VAL A 807 19.50 -2.03 18.04
CA VAL A 807 20.91 -1.72 17.72
C VAL A 807 21.37 -2.51 16.50
N VAL A 808 21.07 -3.80 16.42
CA VAL A 808 21.39 -4.63 15.24
C VAL A 808 20.61 -4.21 13.98
N ALA A 809 19.34 -3.84 14.13
CA ALA A 809 18.51 -3.42 13.01
C ALA A 809 19.03 -2.13 12.35
N ASP A 810 19.51 -1.20 13.17
CA ASP A 810 19.91 0.14 12.73
C ASP A 810 21.36 0.19 12.18
N VAL A 811 22.22 -0.79 12.50
CA VAL A 811 23.56 -0.88 11.90
C VAL A 811 23.44 -1.22 10.41
N THR A 812 24.04 -0.38 9.56
CA THR A 812 24.02 -0.55 8.10
C THR A 812 25.30 -1.16 7.53
N ASP A 813 26.43 -1.07 8.25
CA ASP A 813 27.72 -1.54 7.77
C ASP A 813 27.87 -3.08 7.80
N GLU A 814 28.12 -3.70 6.64
CA GLU A 814 28.25 -5.16 6.52
C GLU A 814 29.48 -5.72 7.27
N GLY A 815 30.58 -4.99 7.29
CA GLY A 815 31.81 -5.39 7.97
C GLY A 815 31.62 -5.46 9.48
N LEU A 816 30.91 -4.49 10.04
CA LEU A 816 30.51 -4.43 11.44
C LEU A 816 29.52 -5.54 11.80
N LEU A 817 28.49 -5.78 10.97
CA LEU A 817 27.54 -6.88 11.16
C LEU A 817 28.26 -8.25 11.14
N CYS A 818 29.22 -8.44 10.23
CA CYS A 818 30.04 -9.65 10.18
C CYS A 818 30.95 -9.79 11.42
N ALA A 819 31.58 -8.71 11.87
CA ALA A 819 32.42 -8.70 13.07
C ALA A 819 31.61 -9.04 14.33
N LEU A 820 30.40 -8.47 14.46
CA LEU A 820 29.43 -8.77 15.52
C LEU A 820 29.00 -10.24 15.48
N GLY A 821 28.60 -10.74 14.30
CA GLY A 821 28.21 -12.15 14.12
C GLY A 821 29.32 -13.13 14.50
N LYS A 822 30.55 -12.88 14.04
CA LYS A 822 31.73 -13.71 14.38
C LYS A 822 32.01 -13.70 15.88
N LYS A 823 31.92 -12.52 16.52
CA LYS A 823 32.18 -12.41 17.96
C LYS A 823 31.09 -13.08 18.79
N LEU A 824 29.82 -12.86 18.48
CA LEU A 824 28.68 -13.49 19.16
C LEU A 824 28.74 -15.02 19.03
N SER A 825 29.03 -15.53 17.82
CA SER A 825 29.25 -16.95 17.59
C SER A 825 30.41 -17.50 18.44
N THR A 826 31.55 -16.80 18.49
CA THR A 826 32.71 -17.21 19.31
C THR A 826 32.38 -17.22 20.80
N THR A 827 31.69 -16.19 21.30
CA THR A 827 31.26 -16.10 22.70
C THR A 827 30.29 -17.24 23.04
N MET A 828 29.34 -17.53 22.15
CA MET A 828 28.41 -18.65 22.32
C MET A 828 29.13 -19.99 22.35
N SER A 829 30.10 -20.21 21.45
CA SER A 829 30.95 -21.40 21.49
C SER A 829 31.75 -21.49 22.80
N GLN A 830 32.28 -20.39 23.32
CA GLN A 830 32.98 -20.36 24.60
C GLN A 830 32.05 -20.68 25.79
N ILE A 831 30.85 -20.11 25.81
CA ILE A 831 29.82 -20.40 26.82
C ILE A 831 29.43 -21.90 26.77
N MET A 832 29.17 -22.43 25.57
CA MET A 832 28.82 -23.84 25.38
C MET A 832 29.98 -24.78 25.74
N GLN A 833 31.23 -24.41 25.46
CA GLN A 833 32.42 -25.20 25.82
C GLN A 833 32.73 -25.15 27.32
N GLN A 834 32.50 -24.01 27.99
CA GLN A 834 32.66 -23.86 29.44
C GLN A 834 31.54 -24.60 30.22
N GLY A 835 30.36 -24.76 29.63
CA GLY A 835 29.19 -25.42 30.23
C GLY A 835 29.26 -26.96 30.34
N CYS A 836 30.29 -27.64 29.82
CA CYS A 836 30.42 -29.10 29.92
C CYS A 836 30.88 -29.63 31.30
N ARG A 837 31.05 -28.76 32.31
CA ARG A 837 31.22 -29.18 33.71
C ARG A 837 30.28 -28.37 34.61
N GLN A 838 29.24 -29.05 35.12
CA GLN A 838 28.33 -28.68 36.22
C GLN A 838 27.62 -27.31 36.23
N ALA A 839 27.74 -26.45 35.20
CA ALA A 839 27.14 -25.10 35.19
C ALA A 839 25.96 -24.92 34.20
N LEU A 840 25.39 -25.99 33.67
CA LEU A 840 24.19 -25.93 32.79
C LEU A 840 22.87 -25.86 33.57
N VAL A 841 22.90 -25.99 34.91
CA VAL A 841 21.69 -25.92 35.76
C VAL A 841 21.32 -24.46 36.09
N ASP A 842 22.24 -23.50 35.97
CA ASP A 842 22.02 -22.09 36.32
C ASP A 842 22.01 -21.12 35.13
N MET A 843 22.30 -21.60 33.91
CA MET A 843 22.16 -20.79 32.71
C MET A 843 20.70 -20.81 32.26
N ASP A 844 20.05 -19.64 32.34
CA ASP A 844 18.68 -19.44 31.91
C ASP A 844 18.53 -19.87 30.43
N VAL A 845 17.75 -20.92 30.18
CA VAL A 845 17.43 -21.42 28.83
C VAL A 845 16.87 -20.28 27.96
N GLN A 846 16.20 -19.31 28.58
CA GLN A 846 15.71 -18.10 27.95
C GLN A 846 16.84 -17.25 27.37
N PHE A 847 17.97 -17.10 28.08
CA PHE A 847 19.12 -16.32 27.62
C PHE A 847 19.76 -16.93 26.37
N VAL A 848 19.90 -18.26 26.32
CA VAL A 848 20.42 -18.97 25.14
C VAL A 848 19.47 -18.81 23.95
N ALA A 849 18.15 -18.94 24.16
CA ALA A 849 17.14 -18.72 23.13
C ALA A 849 17.14 -17.28 22.60
N GLU A 850 17.36 -16.30 23.47
CA GLU A 850 17.43 -14.89 23.10
C GLU A 850 18.69 -14.53 22.32
N LEU A 851 19.85 -15.07 22.72
CA LEU A 851 21.09 -14.92 21.98
C LEU A 851 20.99 -15.52 20.56
N MET A 852 20.34 -16.69 20.45
CA MET A 852 20.05 -17.31 19.15
C MET A 852 19.12 -16.46 18.28
N THR A 853 18.14 -15.79 18.89
CA THR A 853 17.24 -14.86 18.19
C THR A 853 18.00 -13.65 17.65
N LEU A 854 18.94 -13.09 18.43
CA LEU A 854 19.79 -11.98 17.99
C LEU A 854 20.71 -12.39 16.82
N ILE A 855 21.30 -13.58 16.88
CA ILE A 855 22.14 -14.13 15.79
C ILE A 855 21.31 -14.33 14.50
N LYS A 856 20.06 -14.81 14.61
CA LYS A 856 19.14 -14.91 13.47
C LYS A 856 18.82 -13.53 12.86
N SER A 857 18.57 -12.52 13.69
CA SER A 857 18.34 -11.15 13.24
C SER A 857 19.54 -10.57 12.47
N LEU A 858 20.76 -10.79 12.97
CA LEU A 858 22.01 -10.43 12.29
C LEU A 858 22.14 -11.10 10.92
N GLY A 859 21.87 -12.41 10.84
CA GLY A 859 21.90 -13.15 9.58
C GLY A 859 20.89 -12.63 8.55
N ALA A 860 19.66 -12.36 8.99
CA ALA A 860 18.62 -11.80 8.13
C ALA A 860 18.99 -10.40 7.61
N ARG A 861 19.58 -9.54 8.45
CA ARG A 861 20.03 -8.20 8.05
C ARG A 861 21.20 -8.26 7.06
N LEU A 862 22.20 -9.12 7.30
CA LEU A 862 23.30 -9.35 6.35
C LEU A 862 22.78 -9.82 4.98
N GLY A 863 21.77 -10.70 4.98
CA GLY A 863 21.11 -11.14 3.74
C GLY A 863 20.47 -9.98 2.97
N ARG A 864 19.75 -9.10 3.66
CA ARG A 864 19.15 -7.89 3.05
C ARG A 864 20.20 -6.94 2.48
N ASN A 865 21.24 -6.61 3.24
CA ASN A 865 22.26 -5.67 2.79
C ASN A 865 23.03 -6.20 1.55
N ARG A 866 23.26 -7.52 1.46
CA ARG A 866 23.85 -8.13 0.26
C ARG A 866 22.92 -8.04 -0.95
N ALA A 867 21.62 -8.28 -0.77
CA ALA A 867 20.65 -8.12 -1.84
C ALA A 867 20.59 -6.67 -2.37
N GLU A 868 20.63 -5.69 -1.47
CA GLU A 868 20.65 -4.26 -1.81
C GLU A 868 21.98 -3.83 -2.48
N GLY A 869 23.12 -4.37 -2.02
CA GLY A 869 24.45 -4.09 -2.57
C GLY A 869 24.67 -4.64 -3.99
N ILE A 870 24.10 -5.80 -4.29
CA ILE A 870 24.10 -6.38 -5.65
C ILE A 870 23.37 -5.43 -6.60
N ASN A 871 22.19 -4.92 -6.22
CA ASN A 871 21.44 -3.95 -7.03
C ASN A 871 22.22 -2.66 -7.31
N LYS A 872 22.96 -2.12 -6.33
CA LYS A 872 23.79 -0.91 -6.52
C LYS A 872 25.02 -1.17 -7.40
N ARG A 873 25.67 -2.33 -7.28
CA ARG A 873 26.84 -2.69 -8.10
C ARG A 873 26.44 -2.93 -9.56
N THR A 874 25.31 -3.57 -9.80
CA THR A 874 24.69 -3.69 -11.15
C THR A 874 24.34 -2.32 -11.74
N LEU A 875 23.90 -1.35 -10.91
CA LEU A 875 23.65 0.02 -11.36
C LEU A 875 24.94 0.78 -11.72
N LEU A 876 26.04 0.54 -10.98
CA LEU A 876 27.33 1.19 -11.20
C LEU A 876 28.10 0.61 -12.40
N GLU A 877 27.99 -0.71 -12.63
CA GLU A 877 28.57 -1.37 -13.82
C GLU A 877 27.84 -0.94 -15.09
N THR A 878 26.51 -0.78 -15.04
CA THR A 878 25.71 -0.19 -16.12
C THR A 878 26.11 1.27 -16.42
N ARG A 879 26.53 2.04 -15.40
CA ARG A 879 27.08 3.41 -15.58
C ARG A 879 28.51 3.44 -16.12
N LYS A 880 29.36 2.47 -15.75
CA LYS A 880 30.73 2.38 -16.30
C LYS A 880 30.75 1.93 -17.76
N MET A 881 29.77 1.11 -18.18
CA MET A 881 29.59 0.75 -19.59
C MET A 881 29.13 1.94 -20.46
N SER A 882 28.53 2.99 -19.89
CA SER A 882 28.09 4.17 -20.66
C SER A 882 29.16 5.28 -20.77
N ALA A 883 30.35 5.09 -20.21
CA ALA A 883 31.42 6.10 -20.17
C ALA A 883 32.56 5.80 -21.17
N HIS A 884 32.44 4.76 -22.00
CA HIS A 884 33.47 4.37 -22.97
C HIS A 884 33.25 4.85 -24.40
N ASP A 885 32.16 5.55 -24.69
CA ASP A 885 31.89 6.14 -26.01
C ASP A 885 31.90 7.67 -25.92
N PHE A 886 33.08 8.27 -25.80
CA PHE A 886 33.34 9.66 -26.22
C PHE A 886 34.85 9.86 -26.34
N ASP A 887 35.39 9.47 -27.50
CA ASP A 887 36.64 10.04 -28.01
C ASP A 887 36.36 11.02 -29.14
N ILE A 888 37.17 12.07 -29.12
CA ILE A 888 36.97 13.39 -29.71
C ILE A 888 37.33 13.39 -31.21
N VAL A 889 36.47 13.97 -32.05
CA VAL A 889 36.88 14.52 -33.36
C VAL A 889 36.59 16.02 -33.34
N LYS A 890 37.65 16.81 -33.56
CA LYS A 890 37.65 18.26 -33.71
C LYS A 890 37.07 18.64 -35.08
N GLU A 891 36.25 19.69 -35.13
CA GLU A 891 35.99 20.45 -36.36
C GLU A 891 36.32 21.94 -36.14
N GLU A 892 37.00 22.51 -37.14
CA GLU A 892 37.19 23.94 -37.37
C GLU A 892 36.21 24.42 -38.47
N PRO A 893 35.97 25.74 -38.61
CA PRO A 893 34.75 26.28 -39.19
C PRO A 893 34.88 26.70 -40.67
N SER A 894 33.77 26.67 -41.42
CA SER A 894 33.66 27.38 -42.71
C SER A 894 32.29 28.06 -42.87
N GLU A 895 32.35 29.38 -42.87
CA GLU A 895 31.67 30.38 -43.72
C GLU A 895 30.30 30.07 -44.36
N CYS A 896 29.38 31.01 -44.15
CA CYS A 896 28.10 31.14 -44.86
C CYS A 896 28.19 32.30 -45.87
N GLU A 897 27.79 32.03 -47.12
CA GLU A 897 27.37 33.06 -48.09
C GLU A 897 26.01 32.67 -48.72
N SER A 898 25.09 33.64 -48.62
CA SER A 898 24.08 34.13 -49.56
C SER A 898 23.14 33.21 -50.39
N ASP A 899 21.86 33.62 -50.31
CA ASP A 899 20.82 33.74 -51.35
C ASP A 899 20.07 32.50 -51.87
N ASN A 900 18.76 32.42 -51.57
CA ASN A 900 17.73 32.89 -52.51
C ASN A 900 16.30 32.79 -51.96
N GLU A 901 15.51 33.80 -52.32
CA GLU A 901 14.06 33.92 -52.19
C GLU A 901 13.32 32.86 -53.02
N SER A 902 12.15 32.41 -52.53
CA SER A 902 10.91 32.51 -53.32
C SER A 902 9.66 32.28 -52.46
N ASP A 903 8.69 33.16 -52.70
CA ASP A 903 7.31 33.18 -52.25
C ASP A 903 6.58 31.84 -52.39
N ILE A 904 5.61 31.58 -51.50
CA ILE A 904 4.24 31.21 -51.89
C ILE A 904 3.26 31.59 -50.76
N THR A 905 2.24 32.30 -51.19
CA THR A 905 1.09 32.88 -50.51
C THR A 905 0.12 31.89 -49.87
N VAL A 906 -0.42 32.29 -48.72
CA VAL A 906 -1.54 31.71 -47.97
C VAL A 906 -2.89 32.17 -48.56
N PRO A 907 -3.95 31.32 -48.62
CA PRO A 907 -5.33 31.78 -48.77
C PRO A 907 -6.06 31.80 -47.40
N PRO A 908 -7.04 32.71 -47.21
CA PRO A 908 -7.60 33.02 -45.90
C PRO A 908 -8.81 32.15 -45.51
N GLU A 909 -8.92 32.02 -44.19
CA GLU A 909 -10.08 31.84 -43.30
C GLU A 909 -11.47 31.54 -43.89
N ASP A 910 -12.06 30.46 -43.36
CA ASP A 910 -13.32 30.48 -42.58
C ASP A 910 -13.14 29.61 -41.32
#